data_AF-A0A8C9B5H6-F1
#
_entry.id   AF-A0A8C9B5H6-F1
#
_cell.length_a   1.000
_cell.length_b   1.000
_cell.length_c   1.000
_cell.angle_alpha   90.00
_cell.angle_beta   90.00
_cell.angle_gamma   90.00
#
_symmetry.space_group_name_H-M   'P 1'
#
loop_
_entity.id
_entity.type
_entity.pdbx_description
1 polymer ?
#
loop_
_entity_poly.entity_id
_entity_poly.type
_entity_poly.pdbx_seq_one_letter_code
_entity_poly.pdbx_strand_id
1 'polypeptide(L)'
;MQFFGRLVSTLSSVTNLFSNPFRVKAVAVADYSSSGRVREEKQLCLFQNAPSRTWDCILVNPRNPQSGFRLFQLETEADALVNFQQYSSQLPPFYESSNHILHVEVLQQLTDLIRNHPSWSVAHLAVELGIRECFRHSRIISCANNRENEEGCTPLHLACRKGDWEILVELVQYCHAQMDVTDNNGETAFHYAVQSDNSQVLQLLGENASAGVNQVNNRGLTPLHLACQLGKQEMVRVLLLCSARCDVVGPGGYPIHVAMKFSRKGCAEMIVSMDSTQIHSKDPRYGASPLHWAKTAEMARLLLKRGCDVNSTSSVGNTALHVAVMRNRFDCVMVLLTHGANAEARGEHGNTPLHLAMSKDNMEMIKALIVFGAEVDIPNDFGETPAFMASKNSKLVTRKALLTLLRTVGADYRSPPVQGVSAEQCSVATHSFSLGRSQPPPISFNNLELQDLMHISRARKPAFILSSTRDEKRIRDHLLCLDGGGVKGLVIIQLLIAIEKASGIATKDLFDWVAGTSTGGILALAILHSKSMAYMRGVYFRMKDEVFQGSRPYESGPLEEFLKREFGEHTKMTDVKKPKVMLTGTLSDRQPAELHLFRNYEAPECVREPRVGQNVNLKPPTQPSEQLVWRAARSSGAAPTYFRPSGRFLDGGLLANNPTLDAMTEIHEYNQDLIRKGQGNKVKKLSVVVSLGTGRSPQVPVTCVDVFRPSSPWELAKTVFGAKELGKMVVECCTDPDGRAVDRARAWCEMVGIQYFRLSPQLGTDIMLDEVNDTVLVNALWETEVYIYEHREQFQELIQLLLSP
;
A
#
# COMPACT_ATOMS: atom_id res chain seq x y z
N MET A 1 23.53 -30.17 -55.00
CA MET A 1 22.17 -30.66 -55.34
C MET A 1 21.08 -30.30 -54.31
N GLN A 2 21.38 -29.84 -53.08
CA GLN A 2 20.34 -29.45 -52.11
C GLN A 2 19.93 -27.95 -52.15
N PHE A 3 20.69 -27.09 -52.82
CA PHE A 3 20.37 -25.66 -52.95
C PHE A 3 19.32 -25.40 -54.05
N PHE A 4 19.39 -26.12 -55.16
CA PHE A 4 18.38 -26.08 -56.23
C PHE A 4 17.04 -26.73 -55.82
N GLY A 5 17.07 -27.76 -54.96
CA GLY A 5 15.84 -28.35 -54.41
C GLY A 5 15.07 -27.38 -53.50
N ARG A 6 15.78 -26.52 -52.75
CA ARG A 6 15.14 -25.47 -51.93
C ARG A 6 14.58 -24.35 -52.78
N LEU A 7 15.24 -23.94 -53.87
CA LEU A 7 14.76 -22.91 -54.78
C LEU A 7 13.52 -23.35 -55.59
N VAL A 8 13.45 -24.63 -55.96
CA VAL A 8 12.28 -25.22 -56.63
C VAL A 8 11.13 -25.44 -55.64
N SER A 9 11.41 -25.73 -54.36
CA SER A 9 10.38 -25.78 -53.31
C SER A 9 9.85 -24.40 -52.90
N THR A 10 10.66 -23.34 -52.99
CA THR A 10 10.21 -21.96 -52.80
C THR A 10 9.47 -21.41 -54.03
N LEU A 11 9.84 -21.82 -55.24
CA LEU A 11 9.09 -21.44 -56.45
C LEU A 11 7.75 -22.18 -56.60
N SER A 12 7.65 -23.45 -56.17
CA SER A 12 6.37 -24.17 -56.15
C SER A 12 5.41 -23.67 -55.04
N SER A 13 5.96 -23.16 -53.94
CA SER A 13 5.16 -22.46 -52.93
C SER A 13 4.77 -21.04 -53.37
N VAL A 14 5.54 -20.39 -54.24
CA VAL A 14 5.19 -19.08 -54.85
C VAL A 14 4.17 -19.20 -55.99
N THR A 15 4.07 -20.33 -56.69
CA THR A 15 2.95 -20.58 -57.63
C THR A 15 1.67 -21.03 -56.94
N ASN A 16 1.76 -21.76 -55.81
CA ASN A 16 0.60 -22.06 -54.96
C ASN A 16 0.12 -20.88 -54.10
N LEU A 17 0.92 -19.82 -53.97
CA LEU A 17 0.52 -18.54 -53.36
C LEU A 17 -0.58 -17.81 -54.16
N PHE A 18 -0.83 -18.20 -55.42
CA PHE A 18 -1.86 -17.60 -56.29
C PHE A 18 -3.17 -18.40 -56.42
N SER A 19 -3.30 -19.55 -55.76
CA SER A 19 -4.47 -20.43 -55.89
C SER A 19 -5.16 -20.66 -54.55
N ASN A 20 -5.57 -19.60 -53.85
CA ASN A 20 -6.66 -19.77 -52.89
C ASN A 20 -7.96 -19.99 -53.70
N PRO A 21 -8.57 -21.19 -53.65
CA PRO A 21 -9.76 -21.50 -54.43
C PRO A 21 -10.97 -20.65 -54.03
N PHE A 22 -10.94 -20.00 -52.87
CA PHE A 22 -12.01 -19.12 -52.36
C PHE A 22 -11.66 -17.63 -52.42
N ARG A 23 -10.71 -17.25 -53.29
CA ARG A 23 -10.38 -15.83 -53.48
C ARG A 23 -11.42 -15.15 -54.37
N VAL A 24 -12.09 -14.15 -53.82
CA VAL A 24 -13.06 -13.32 -54.52
C VAL A 24 -12.34 -12.48 -55.58
N LYS A 25 -12.82 -12.56 -56.83
CA LYS A 25 -12.30 -11.75 -57.94
C LYS A 25 -13.45 -11.10 -58.71
N ALA A 26 -13.30 -9.82 -59.05
CA ALA A 26 -14.19 -9.18 -60.01
C ALA A 26 -13.92 -9.76 -61.41
N VAL A 27 -14.97 -10.20 -62.09
CA VAL A 27 -14.93 -10.86 -63.41
C VAL A 27 -16.04 -10.30 -64.29
N ALA A 28 -15.84 -10.29 -65.61
CA ALA A 28 -16.92 -9.98 -66.54
C ALA A 28 -17.78 -11.23 -66.74
N VAL A 29 -19.10 -11.09 -66.63
CA VAL A 29 -20.02 -12.23 -66.78
C VAL A 29 -19.96 -12.81 -68.21
N ALA A 30 -19.58 -11.98 -69.19
CA ALA A 30 -19.35 -12.38 -70.58
C ALA A 30 -18.24 -13.43 -70.74
N ASP A 31 -17.23 -13.45 -69.86
CA ASP A 31 -16.12 -14.41 -69.90
C ASP A 31 -16.58 -15.86 -69.66
N TYR A 32 -17.79 -16.03 -69.11
CA TYR A 32 -18.40 -17.31 -68.78
C TYR A 32 -19.51 -17.72 -69.75
N SER A 33 -19.75 -16.96 -70.82
CA SER A 33 -20.78 -17.25 -71.83
C SER A 33 -20.57 -18.57 -72.59
N SER A 34 -19.33 -19.05 -72.66
CA SER A 34 -18.93 -20.33 -73.27
C SER A 34 -18.89 -21.51 -72.28
N SER A 35 -19.07 -21.26 -70.97
CA SER A 35 -19.03 -22.28 -69.92
C SER A 35 -20.41 -22.90 -69.69
N GLY A 36 -20.46 -24.19 -69.34
CA GLY A 36 -21.71 -24.89 -69.06
C GLY A 36 -22.34 -24.40 -67.77
N ARG A 37 -23.56 -23.85 -67.82
CA ARG A 37 -24.27 -23.38 -66.63
C ARG A 37 -24.96 -24.56 -65.94
N VAL A 38 -24.62 -24.83 -64.69
CA VAL A 38 -25.10 -26.03 -64.00
C VAL A 38 -26.23 -25.75 -63.02
N ARG A 39 -26.16 -24.63 -62.29
CA ARG A 39 -27.21 -24.21 -61.36
C ARG A 39 -27.29 -22.70 -61.27
N GLU A 40 -28.50 -22.18 -61.15
CA GLU A 40 -28.79 -20.76 -60.95
C GLU A 40 -29.81 -20.62 -59.82
N GLU A 41 -29.47 -19.82 -58.81
CA GLU A 41 -30.38 -19.44 -57.75
C GLU A 41 -30.24 -17.93 -57.48
N LYS A 42 -31.28 -17.17 -57.83
CA LYS A 42 -31.28 -15.70 -57.81
C LYS A 42 -30.09 -15.11 -58.59
N GLN A 43 -29.25 -14.32 -57.94
CA GLN A 43 -28.06 -13.66 -58.52
C GLN A 43 -26.81 -14.56 -58.48
N LEU A 44 -26.89 -15.79 -57.95
CA LEU A 44 -25.78 -16.75 -57.87
C LEU A 44 -25.84 -17.75 -59.02
N CYS A 45 -24.73 -17.88 -59.75
CA CYS A 45 -24.59 -18.78 -60.90
C CYS A 45 -23.40 -19.72 -60.70
N LEU A 46 -23.62 -21.02 -60.84
CA LEU A 46 -22.56 -22.02 -60.86
C LEU A 46 -22.24 -22.42 -62.30
N PHE A 47 -21.02 -22.17 -62.73
CA PHE A 47 -20.52 -22.52 -64.06
C PHE A 47 -19.50 -23.67 -63.97
N GLN A 48 -19.59 -24.59 -64.92
CA GLN A 48 -18.57 -25.58 -65.20
C GLN A 48 -17.64 -25.05 -66.29
N ASN A 49 -16.42 -24.70 -65.89
CA ASN A 49 -15.42 -24.16 -66.78
C ASN A 49 -14.66 -25.32 -67.45
N ALA A 50 -15.07 -25.67 -68.68
CA ALA A 50 -14.52 -26.79 -69.45
C ALA A 50 -12.98 -26.76 -69.63
N PRO A 51 -12.33 -25.61 -69.96
CA PRO A 51 -10.87 -25.57 -70.14
C PRO A 51 -10.05 -25.72 -68.84
N SER A 52 -10.57 -25.29 -67.68
CA SER A 52 -9.84 -25.41 -66.40
C SER A 52 -10.24 -26.64 -65.59
N ARG A 53 -11.28 -27.38 -65.99
CA ARG A 53 -11.91 -28.46 -65.20
C ARG A 53 -12.29 -28.01 -63.79
N THR A 54 -12.69 -26.75 -63.63
CA THR A 54 -13.13 -26.17 -62.35
C THR A 54 -14.59 -25.74 -62.38
N TRP A 55 -15.15 -25.66 -61.19
CA TRP A 55 -16.49 -25.18 -60.90
C TRP A 55 -16.38 -23.79 -60.28
N ASP A 56 -16.82 -22.79 -61.04
CA ASP A 56 -16.71 -21.37 -60.69
C ASP A 56 -18.09 -20.85 -60.24
N CYS A 57 -18.19 -20.34 -59.02
CA CYS A 57 -19.42 -19.72 -58.52
C CYS A 57 -19.32 -18.20 -58.64
N ILE A 58 -20.27 -17.59 -59.33
CA ILE A 58 -20.29 -16.16 -59.64
C ILE A 58 -21.55 -15.52 -59.06
N LEU A 59 -21.34 -14.48 -58.26
CA LEU A 59 -22.39 -13.55 -57.85
C LEU A 59 -22.49 -12.45 -58.92
N VAL A 60 -23.58 -12.42 -59.67
CA VAL A 60 -23.85 -11.37 -60.66
C VAL A 60 -24.22 -10.09 -59.92
N ASN A 61 -23.70 -8.94 -60.38
CA ASN A 61 -24.03 -7.67 -59.76
C ASN A 61 -25.48 -7.25 -60.12
N PRO A 62 -26.37 -7.02 -59.15
CA PRO A 62 -27.77 -6.65 -59.42
C PRO A 62 -27.95 -5.38 -60.25
N ARG A 63 -26.98 -4.46 -60.24
CA ARG A 63 -27.04 -3.17 -60.96
C ARG A 63 -26.29 -3.18 -62.29
N ASN A 64 -25.34 -4.08 -62.46
CA ASN A 64 -24.59 -4.23 -63.69
C ASN A 64 -24.49 -5.71 -64.07
N PRO A 65 -25.40 -6.21 -64.92
CA PRO A 65 -25.41 -7.63 -65.31
C PRO A 65 -24.16 -8.05 -66.11
N GLN A 66 -23.33 -7.09 -66.55
CA GLN A 66 -22.06 -7.37 -67.23
C GLN A 66 -20.91 -7.63 -66.24
N SER A 67 -21.03 -7.24 -64.97
CA SER A 67 -20.01 -7.47 -63.95
C SER A 67 -20.48 -8.47 -62.88
N GLY A 68 -19.57 -9.33 -62.45
CA GLY A 68 -19.82 -10.32 -61.42
C GLY A 68 -18.61 -10.51 -60.51
N PHE A 69 -18.82 -11.18 -59.39
CA PHE A 69 -17.78 -11.52 -58.43
C PHE A 69 -17.69 -13.04 -58.36
N ARG A 70 -16.54 -13.59 -58.76
CA ARG A 70 -16.25 -15.01 -58.60
C ARG A 70 -15.93 -15.27 -57.15
N LEU A 71 -16.78 -16.01 -56.45
CA LEU A 71 -16.67 -16.30 -55.01
C LEU A 71 -15.74 -17.47 -54.72
N PHE A 72 -15.79 -18.52 -55.55
CA PHE A 72 -14.87 -19.66 -55.47
C PHE A 72 -14.64 -20.32 -56.83
N GLN A 73 -13.58 -21.11 -56.89
CA GLN A 73 -13.13 -21.96 -57.98
C GLN A 73 -12.69 -23.30 -57.39
N LEU A 74 -13.53 -24.34 -57.52
CA LEU A 74 -13.30 -25.66 -56.93
C LEU A 74 -13.10 -26.74 -58.01
N GLU A 75 -12.34 -27.79 -57.70
CA GLU A 75 -12.03 -28.87 -58.66
C GLU A 75 -13.09 -30.00 -58.64
N THR A 76 -13.84 -30.11 -57.55
CA THR A 76 -14.81 -31.17 -57.28
C THR A 76 -16.26 -30.64 -57.38
N GLU A 77 -17.10 -31.33 -58.15
CA GLU A 77 -18.52 -30.97 -58.31
C GLU A 77 -19.31 -31.07 -57.00
N ALA A 78 -19.06 -32.11 -56.21
CA ALA A 78 -19.75 -32.33 -54.93
C ALA A 78 -19.52 -31.16 -53.96
N ASP A 79 -18.26 -30.73 -53.78
CA ASP A 79 -17.93 -29.62 -52.88
C ASP A 79 -18.46 -28.29 -53.43
N ALA A 80 -18.44 -28.09 -54.75
CA ALA A 80 -19.00 -26.91 -55.39
C ALA A 80 -20.52 -26.79 -55.18
N LEU A 81 -21.26 -27.90 -55.25
CA LEU A 81 -22.70 -27.91 -55.01
C LEU A 81 -23.07 -27.63 -53.55
N VAL A 82 -22.31 -28.20 -52.59
CA VAL A 82 -22.52 -27.94 -51.15
C VAL A 82 -22.26 -26.47 -50.82
N ASN A 83 -21.12 -25.91 -51.26
CA ASN A 83 -20.79 -24.50 -51.04
C ASN A 83 -21.77 -23.55 -51.76
N PHE A 84 -22.21 -23.90 -52.98
CA PHE A 84 -23.21 -23.14 -53.72
C PHE A 84 -24.55 -23.08 -52.96
N GLN A 85 -25.01 -24.20 -52.40
CA GLN A 85 -26.24 -24.24 -51.60
C GLN A 85 -26.13 -23.43 -50.30
N GLN A 86 -24.95 -23.45 -49.66
CA GLN A 86 -24.70 -22.63 -48.48
C GLN A 86 -24.73 -21.13 -48.82
N TYR A 87 -24.00 -20.72 -49.86
CA TYR A 87 -23.91 -19.31 -50.28
C TYR A 87 -25.23 -18.76 -50.84
N SER A 88 -25.96 -19.53 -51.65
CA SER A 88 -27.29 -19.14 -52.15
C SER A 88 -28.30 -18.90 -51.02
N SER A 89 -28.18 -19.66 -49.91
CA SER A 89 -29.03 -19.47 -48.75
C SER A 89 -28.62 -18.25 -47.90
N GLN A 90 -27.32 -17.98 -47.72
CA GLN A 90 -26.87 -16.98 -46.75
C GLN A 90 -26.60 -15.59 -47.34
N LEU A 91 -26.22 -15.48 -48.61
CA LEU A 91 -25.86 -14.21 -49.26
C LEU A 91 -27.01 -13.23 -49.59
N PRO A 92 -28.26 -13.67 -49.90
CA PRO A 92 -29.31 -12.75 -50.35
C PRO A 92 -29.59 -11.54 -49.47
N PRO A 93 -29.72 -11.68 -48.13
CA PRO A 93 -30.02 -10.54 -47.25
C PRO A 93 -28.96 -9.45 -47.24
N PHE A 94 -27.75 -9.77 -47.68
CA PHE A 94 -26.63 -8.84 -47.73
C PHE A 94 -26.71 -7.96 -48.99
N TYR A 95 -26.60 -8.55 -50.18
CA TYR A 95 -26.59 -7.76 -51.43
C TYR A 95 -27.95 -7.14 -51.78
N GLU A 96 -29.06 -7.63 -51.22
CA GLU A 96 -30.40 -7.01 -51.38
C GLU A 96 -30.55 -5.76 -50.49
N SER A 97 -29.84 -5.67 -49.37
CA SER A 97 -30.01 -4.60 -48.38
C SER A 97 -28.99 -3.46 -48.51
N SER A 98 -27.74 -3.76 -48.90
CA SER A 98 -26.69 -2.75 -49.00
C SER A 98 -25.83 -2.88 -50.25
N ASN A 99 -25.53 -1.74 -50.89
CA ASN A 99 -24.64 -1.70 -52.05
C ASN A 99 -23.16 -1.77 -51.67
N HIS A 100 -22.81 -1.44 -50.42
CA HIS A 100 -21.44 -1.49 -49.93
C HIS A 100 -20.87 -2.91 -49.86
N ILE A 101 -21.74 -3.92 -49.91
CA ILE A 101 -21.33 -5.32 -49.90
C ILE A 101 -20.77 -5.75 -51.24
N LEU A 102 -21.07 -5.06 -52.34
CA LEU A 102 -20.58 -5.40 -53.69
C LEU A 102 -19.15 -4.91 -53.95
N HIS A 103 -18.30 -4.89 -52.92
CA HIS A 103 -16.86 -4.67 -53.01
C HIS A 103 -16.10 -5.97 -52.75
N VAL A 104 -15.02 -6.21 -53.50
CA VAL A 104 -14.24 -7.46 -53.47
C VAL A 104 -13.76 -7.78 -52.05
N GLU A 105 -13.33 -6.77 -51.29
CA GLU A 105 -12.81 -6.95 -49.92
C GLU A 105 -13.89 -7.39 -48.92
N VAL A 106 -15.08 -6.78 -48.98
CA VAL A 106 -16.20 -7.10 -48.08
C VAL A 106 -16.80 -8.47 -48.43
N LEU A 107 -16.92 -8.79 -49.73
CA LEU A 107 -17.33 -10.12 -50.17
C LEU A 107 -16.32 -11.19 -49.75
N GLN A 108 -15.02 -10.90 -49.84
CA GLN A 108 -13.99 -11.81 -49.36
C GLN A 108 -14.18 -12.09 -47.87
N GLN A 109 -14.33 -11.05 -47.04
CA GLN A 109 -14.60 -11.19 -45.62
C GLN A 109 -15.88 -12.00 -45.33
N LEU A 110 -16.98 -11.71 -46.02
CA LEU A 110 -18.23 -12.46 -45.88
C LEU A 110 -18.07 -13.94 -46.24
N THR A 111 -17.43 -14.25 -47.38
CA THR A 111 -17.19 -15.64 -47.79
C THR A 111 -16.24 -16.37 -46.84
N ASP A 112 -15.23 -15.69 -46.31
CA ASP A 112 -14.31 -16.25 -45.33
C ASP A 112 -15.04 -16.53 -44.00
N LEU A 113 -15.93 -15.64 -43.55
CA LEU A 113 -16.75 -15.84 -42.35
C LEU A 113 -17.71 -17.02 -42.48
N ILE A 114 -18.41 -17.14 -43.62
CA ILE A 114 -19.32 -18.27 -43.87
C ILE A 114 -18.55 -19.60 -43.83
N ARG A 115 -17.33 -19.62 -44.35
CA ARG A 115 -16.48 -20.83 -44.35
C ARG A 115 -15.92 -21.13 -42.96
N ASN A 116 -15.48 -20.11 -42.23
CA ASN A 116 -14.88 -20.30 -40.91
C ASN A 116 -15.92 -20.65 -39.84
N HIS A 117 -17.17 -20.23 -40.01
CA HIS A 117 -18.26 -20.48 -39.07
C HIS A 117 -19.51 -21.05 -39.79
N PRO A 118 -19.50 -22.33 -40.18
CA PRO A 118 -20.60 -22.92 -40.95
C PRO A 118 -21.92 -23.01 -40.18
N SER A 119 -21.88 -22.91 -38.84
CA SER A 119 -23.05 -22.95 -37.95
C SER A 119 -23.72 -21.58 -37.76
N TRP A 120 -23.12 -20.49 -38.25
CA TRP A 120 -23.65 -19.14 -38.08
C TRP A 120 -24.86 -18.87 -38.96
N SER A 121 -25.87 -18.20 -38.38
CA SER A 121 -27.00 -17.68 -39.13
C SER A 121 -26.65 -16.38 -39.86
N VAL A 122 -27.50 -15.97 -40.81
CA VAL A 122 -27.37 -14.68 -41.51
C VAL A 122 -27.31 -13.50 -40.52
N ALA A 123 -28.02 -13.58 -39.38
CA ALA A 123 -27.99 -12.55 -38.36
C ALA A 123 -26.63 -12.48 -37.63
N HIS A 124 -25.97 -13.62 -37.35
CA HIS A 124 -24.62 -13.63 -36.78
C HIS A 124 -23.61 -12.98 -37.73
N LEU A 125 -23.69 -13.33 -39.02
CA LEU A 125 -22.84 -12.77 -40.08
C LEU A 125 -23.07 -11.25 -40.25
N ALA A 126 -24.32 -10.78 -40.15
CA ALA A 126 -24.64 -9.35 -40.23
C ALA A 126 -24.03 -8.54 -39.08
N VAL A 127 -24.04 -9.11 -37.87
CA VAL A 127 -23.40 -8.51 -36.69
C VAL A 127 -21.89 -8.49 -36.84
N GLU A 128 -21.28 -9.60 -37.29
CA GLU A 128 -19.82 -9.67 -37.45
C GLU A 128 -19.32 -8.69 -38.51
N LEU A 129 -20.05 -8.52 -39.62
CA LEU A 129 -19.70 -7.59 -40.69
C LEU A 129 -20.00 -6.12 -40.37
N GLY A 130 -20.84 -5.85 -39.35
CA GLY A 130 -21.15 -4.49 -38.94
C GLY A 130 -22.17 -3.75 -39.83
N ILE A 131 -22.99 -4.48 -40.61
CA ILE A 131 -23.80 -3.86 -41.68
C ILE A 131 -25.21 -3.57 -41.19
N ARG A 132 -25.43 -2.31 -40.81
CA ARG A 132 -26.68 -1.83 -40.20
C ARG A 132 -27.91 -1.98 -41.10
N GLU A 133 -27.76 -1.73 -42.40
CA GLU A 133 -28.87 -1.75 -43.37
C GLU A 133 -29.54 -3.13 -43.47
N CYS A 134 -28.79 -4.20 -43.21
CA CYS A 134 -29.26 -5.58 -43.30
C CYS A 134 -30.27 -5.97 -42.22
N PHE A 135 -30.30 -5.30 -41.07
CA PHE A 135 -31.21 -5.65 -39.96
C PHE A 135 -32.69 -5.35 -40.24
N ARG A 136 -32.99 -4.62 -41.33
CA ARG A 136 -34.37 -4.40 -41.80
C ARG A 136 -34.91 -5.53 -42.68
N HIS A 137 -34.05 -6.46 -43.09
CA HIS A 137 -34.41 -7.55 -43.98
C HIS A 137 -35.16 -8.66 -43.22
N SER A 138 -36.30 -9.12 -43.76
CA SER A 138 -37.18 -10.11 -43.12
C SER A 138 -36.47 -11.39 -42.68
N ARG A 139 -35.55 -11.89 -43.50
CA ARG A 139 -34.73 -13.08 -43.21
C ARG A 139 -33.77 -12.90 -42.02
N ILE A 140 -33.23 -11.69 -41.81
CA ILE A 140 -32.35 -11.41 -40.67
C ILE A 140 -33.17 -11.30 -39.39
N ILE A 141 -34.32 -10.62 -39.47
CA ILE A 141 -35.28 -10.54 -38.37
C ILE A 141 -35.70 -11.94 -37.90
N SER A 142 -36.04 -12.85 -38.82
CA SER A 142 -36.42 -14.23 -38.47
C SER A 142 -35.30 -15.04 -37.83
N CYS A 143 -34.03 -14.67 -38.04
CA CYS A 143 -32.86 -15.39 -37.53
C CYS A 143 -32.19 -14.70 -36.33
N ALA A 144 -32.74 -13.60 -35.83
CA ALA A 144 -32.14 -12.77 -34.80
C ALA A 144 -31.98 -13.47 -33.44
N ASN A 145 -32.80 -14.49 -33.17
CA ASN A 145 -32.78 -15.29 -31.93
C ASN A 145 -32.21 -16.71 -32.14
N ASN A 146 -31.63 -17.00 -33.30
CA ASN A 146 -31.03 -18.32 -33.54
C ASN A 146 -29.79 -18.50 -32.67
N ARG A 147 -29.57 -19.72 -32.19
CA ARG A 147 -28.36 -20.11 -31.46
C ARG A 147 -27.43 -20.84 -32.43
N GLU A 148 -26.15 -20.50 -32.42
CA GLU A 148 -25.14 -21.31 -33.12
C GLU A 148 -24.97 -22.67 -32.46
N ASN A 149 -24.37 -23.63 -33.18
CA ASN A 149 -24.22 -24.99 -32.68
C ASN A 149 -23.02 -25.20 -31.74
N GLU A 150 -21.97 -24.37 -31.84
CA GLU A 150 -20.72 -24.57 -31.09
C GLU A 150 -20.84 -24.03 -29.65
N GLU A 151 -20.91 -22.71 -29.46
CA GLU A 151 -21.03 -22.11 -28.12
C GLU A 151 -22.48 -21.80 -27.72
N GLY A 152 -23.44 -21.98 -28.63
CA GLY A 152 -24.84 -21.62 -28.36
C GLY A 152 -25.09 -20.12 -28.28
N CYS A 153 -24.17 -19.30 -28.77
CA CYS A 153 -24.29 -17.85 -28.78
C CYS A 153 -25.37 -17.37 -29.75
N THR A 154 -25.91 -16.18 -29.49
CA THR A 154 -26.89 -15.49 -30.33
C THR A 154 -26.25 -14.30 -31.04
N PRO A 155 -26.86 -13.74 -32.09
CA PRO A 155 -26.42 -12.50 -32.71
C PRO A 155 -26.29 -11.35 -31.70
N LEU A 156 -27.17 -11.32 -30.70
CA LEU A 156 -27.12 -10.34 -29.60
C LEU A 156 -25.84 -10.48 -28.77
N HIS A 157 -25.43 -11.71 -28.44
CA HIS A 157 -24.17 -11.96 -27.71
C HIS A 157 -22.95 -11.46 -28.50
N LEU A 158 -22.91 -11.71 -29.82
CA LEU A 158 -21.85 -11.21 -30.69
C LEU A 158 -21.83 -9.68 -30.74
N ALA A 159 -22.99 -9.03 -30.85
CA ALA A 159 -23.08 -7.57 -30.88
C ALA A 159 -22.53 -6.96 -29.57
N CYS A 160 -22.90 -7.57 -28.44
CA CYS A 160 -22.39 -7.19 -27.12
C CYS A 160 -20.88 -7.38 -27.02
N ARG A 161 -20.33 -8.49 -27.53
CA ARG A 161 -18.89 -8.78 -27.53
C ARG A 161 -18.08 -7.78 -28.34
N LYS A 162 -18.58 -7.37 -29.51
CA LYS A 162 -17.92 -6.37 -30.36
C LYS A 162 -18.01 -4.97 -29.76
N GLY A 163 -18.98 -4.72 -28.88
CA GLY A 163 -19.19 -3.40 -28.31
C GLY A 163 -19.89 -2.45 -29.28
N ASP A 164 -20.61 -2.96 -30.28
CA ASP A 164 -21.33 -2.14 -31.26
C ASP A 164 -22.73 -1.81 -30.73
N TRP A 165 -22.85 -0.62 -30.12
CA TRP A 165 -24.10 -0.15 -29.53
C TRP A 165 -25.16 0.18 -30.59
N GLU A 166 -24.76 0.52 -31.82
CA GLU A 166 -25.69 0.87 -32.89
C GLU A 166 -26.41 -0.38 -33.38
N ILE A 167 -25.65 -1.44 -33.64
CA ILE A 167 -26.21 -2.75 -34.02
C ILE A 167 -27.07 -3.33 -32.91
N LEU A 168 -26.67 -3.14 -31.66
CA LEU A 168 -27.47 -3.56 -30.51
C LEU A 168 -28.86 -2.90 -30.51
N VAL A 169 -28.94 -1.59 -30.76
CA VAL A 169 -30.22 -0.88 -30.88
C VAL A 169 -31.04 -1.44 -32.03
N GLU A 170 -30.42 -1.69 -33.19
CA GLU A 170 -31.14 -2.23 -34.35
C GLU A 170 -31.71 -3.64 -34.07
N LEU A 171 -30.93 -4.50 -33.41
CA LEU A 171 -31.34 -5.86 -33.03
C LEU A 171 -32.49 -5.88 -32.02
N VAL A 172 -32.43 -5.03 -31.00
CA VAL A 172 -33.46 -5.00 -29.95
C VAL A 172 -34.73 -4.31 -30.45
N GLN A 173 -34.60 -3.16 -31.13
CA GLN A 173 -35.74 -2.34 -31.54
C GLN A 173 -36.45 -2.87 -32.79
N TYR A 174 -35.71 -3.34 -33.81
CA TYR A 174 -36.30 -3.75 -35.10
C TYR A 174 -36.35 -5.26 -35.30
N CYS A 175 -35.37 -6.02 -34.78
CA CYS A 175 -35.38 -7.48 -34.92
C CYS A 175 -36.06 -8.22 -33.76
N HIS A 176 -36.50 -7.52 -32.71
CA HIS A 176 -37.09 -8.10 -31.50
C HIS A 176 -36.22 -9.22 -30.88
N ALA A 177 -34.91 -8.96 -30.80
CA ALA A 177 -33.97 -9.89 -30.19
C ALA A 177 -34.25 -10.08 -28.68
N GLN A 178 -34.27 -11.33 -28.23
CA GLN A 178 -34.47 -11.70 -26.82
C GLN A 178 -33.20 -11.44 -26.01
N MET A 179 -33.33 -10.69 -24.91
CA MET A 179 -32.20 -10.24 -24.08
C MET A 179 -31.84 -11.19 -22.94
N ASP A 180 -32.72 -12.15 -22.64
CA ASP A 180 -32.66 -13.11 -21.53
C ASP A 180 -32.09 -14.47 -21.94
N VAL A 181 -31.72 -14.65 -23.21
CA VAL A 181 -31.13 -15.90 -23.72
C VAL A 181 -29.72 -16.07 -23.16
N THR A 182 -29.37 -17.30 -22.81
CA THR A 182 -28.02 -17.68 -22.40
C THR A 182 -27.35 -18.59 -23.42
N ASP A 183 -26.02 -18.50 -23.51
CA ASP A 183 -25.22 -19.44 -24.31
C ASP A 183 -25.11 -20.82 -23.62
N ASN A 184 -24.33 -21.74 -24.19
CA ASN A 184 -24.12 -23.09 -23.62
C ASN A 184 -23.36 -23.07 -22.28
N ASN A 185 -22.62 -21.99 -22.00
CA ASN A 185 -21.88 -21.76 -20.76
C ASN A 185 -22.71 -21.01 -19.71
N GLY A 186 -23.98 -20.70 -20.00
CA GLY A 186 -24.85 -19.90 -19.13
C GLY A 186 -24.50 -18.41 -19.13
N GLU A 187 -23.68 -17.93 -20.06
CA GLU A 187 -23.34 -16.52 -20.19
C GLU A 187 -24.50 -15.75 -20.84
N THR A 188 -24.82 -14.61 -20.24
CA THR A 188 -25.85 -13.66 -20.72
C THR A 188 -25.23 -12.59 -21.61
N ALA A 189 -26.07 -11.80 -22.29
CA ALA A 189 -25.63 -10.60 -23.02
C ALA A 189 -24.74 -9.65 -22.18
N PHE A 190 -24.99 -9.54 -20.87
CA PHE A 190 -24.15 -8.75 -19.96
C PHE A 190 -22.74 -9.32 -19.79
N HIS A 191 -22.60 -10.65 -19.76
CA HIS A 191 -21.28 -11.29 -19.67
C HIS A 191 -20.46 -11.01 -20.93
N TYR A 192 -21.07 -11.12 -22.11
CA TYR A 192 -20.43 -10.76 -23.37
C TYR A 192 -20.09 -9.27 -23.48
N ALA A 193 -21.00 -8.40 -23.03
CA ALA A 193 -20.77 -6.95 -23.03
C ALA A 193 -19.57 -6.53 -22.18
N VAL A 194 -19.34 -7.20 -21.05
CA VAL A 194 -18.18 -6.96 -20.16
C VAL A 194 -16.85 -7.37 -20.81
N GLN A 195 -16.86 -8.29 -21.77
CA GLN A 195 -15.66 -8.65 -22.54
C GLN A 195 -15.25 -7.56 -23.52
N SER A 196 -16.19 -6.71 -23.95
CA SER A 196 -15.92 -5.55 -24.79
C SER A 196 -15.30 -4.39 -24.00
N ASP A 197 -14.85 -3.35 -24.70
CA ASP A 197 -14.39 -2.09 -24.10
C ASP A 197 -15.46 -0.98 -24.12
N ASN A 198 -16.61 -1.22 -24.75
CA ASN A 198 -17.67 -0.21 -24.88
C ASN A 198 -18.73 -0.35 -23.78
N SER A 199 -18.70 0.57 -22.80
CA SER A 199 -19.64 0.56 -21.68
C SER A 199 -21.05 1.02 -22.04
N GLN A 200 -21.24 1.64 -23.21
CA GLN A 200 -22.55 2.07 -23.70
C GLN A 200 -23.50 0.90 -23.94
N VAL A 201 -22.96 -0.24 -24.40
CA VAL A 201 -23.72 -1.48 -24.58
C VAL A 201 -24.40 -1.90 -23.27
N LEU A 202 -23.68 -1.84 -22.14
CA LEU A 202 -24.24 -2.20 -20.83
C LEU A 202 -25.34 -1.24 -20.38
N GLN A 203 -25.22 0.06 -20.68
CA GLN A 203 -26.26 1.04 -20.34
C GLN A 203 -27.56 0.75 -21.09
N LEU A 204 -27.47 0.51 -22.40
CA LEU A 204 -28.61 0.15 -23.24
C LEU A 204 -29.26 -1.17 -22.81
N LEU A 205 -28.45 -2.17 -22.44
CA LEU A 205 -28.98 -3.42 -21.90
C LEU A 205 -29.68 -3.18 -20.54
N GLY A 206 -29.19 -2.24 -19.73
CA GLY A 206 -29.74 -1.90 -18.42
C GLY A 206 -31.03 -1.08 -18.44
N GLU A 207 -31.25 -0.26 -19.47
CA GLU A 207 -32.47 0.55 -19.63
C GLU A 207 -33.74 -0.30 -19.80
N ASN A 208 -33.62 -1.45 -20.48
CA ASN A 208 -34.77 -2.28 -20.89
C ASN A 208 -35.23 -3.32 -19.84
N ALA A 209 -35.12 -3.00 -18.54
CA ALA A 209 -35.57 -3.86 -17.42
C ALA A 209 -35.08 -5.32 -17.52
N SER A 210 -33.81 -5.52 -17.88
CA SER A 210 -33.31 -6.87 -18.12
C SER A 210 -33.00 -7.63 -16.81
N ALA A 211 -33.54 -8.84 -16.69
CA ALA A 211 -33.32 -9.75 -15.56
C ALA A 211 -31.89 -10.33 -15.48
N GLY A 212 -31.02 -10.04 -16.45
CA GLY A 212 -29.73 -10.71 -16.65
C GLY A 212 -28.52 -10.14 -15.88
N VAL A 213 -28.64 -8.96 -15.25
CA VAL A 213 -27.52 -8.25 -14.58
C VAL A 213 -26.93 -9.08 -13.43
N ASN A 214 -27.78 -9.82 -12.72
CA ASN A 214 -27.41 -10.63 -11.56
C ASN A 214 -27.38 -12.14 -11.85
N GLN A 215 -27.63 -12.53 -13.10
CA GLN A 215 -27.60 -13.93 -13.51
C GLN A 215 -26.17 -14.46 -13.40
N VAL A 216 -26.03 -15.68 -12.88
CA VAL A 216 -24.75 -16.38 -12.82
C VAL A 216 -24.60 -17.34 -13.99
N ASN A 217 -23.41 -17.41 -14.57
CA ASN A 217 -23.05 -18.42 -15.57
C ASN A 217 -22.76 -19.79 -14.94
N ASN A 218 -22.41 -20.80 -15.74
CA ASN A 218 -22.11 -22.16 -15.25
C ASN A 218 -20.90 -22.23 -14.29
N ARG A 219 -20.07 -21.18 -14.24
CA ARG A 219 -18.96 -21.05 -13.27
C ARG A 219 -19.39 -20.36 -11.97
N GLY A 220 -20.65 -19.95 -11.86
CA GLY A 220 -21.17 -19.17 -10.73
C GLY A 220 -20.72 -17.70 -10.74
N LEU A 221 -20.30 -17.16 -11.89
CA LEU A 221 -19.87 -15.76 -12.01
C LEU A 221 -21.04 -14.91 -12.50
N THR A 222 -21.22 -13.73 -11.90
CA THR A 222 -22.07 -12.67 -12.47
C THR A 222 -21.24 -11.80 -13.43
N PRO A 223 -21.88 -10.94 -14.26
CA PRO A 223 -21.17 -9.96 -15.07
C PRO A 223 -20.22 -9.07 -14.25
N LEU A 224 -20.63 -8.72 -13.02
CA LEU A 224 -19.82 -7.94 -12.09
C LEU A 224 -18.57 -8.71 -11.63
N HIS A 225 -18.67 -10.01 -11.36
CA HIS A 225 -17.51 -10.85 -11.06
C HIS A 225 -16.55 -10.92 -12.25
N LEU A 226 -17.07 -11.08 -13.47
CA LEU A 226 -16.26 -11.13 -14.69
C LEU A 226 -15.54 -9.81 -14.93
N ALA A 227 -16.21 -8.67 -14.77
CA ALA A 227 -15.61 -7.34 -14.90
C ALA A 227 -14.46 -7.14 -13.90
N CYS A 228 -14.67 -7.59 -12.66
CA CYS A 228 -13.64 -7.57 -11.62
C CYS A 228 -12.46 -8.51 -11.91
N GLN A 229 -12.69 -9.65 -12.56
CA GLN A 229 -11.63 -10.58 -12.94
C GLN A 229 -10.78 -10.02 -14.09
N LEU A 230 -11.44 -9.45 -15.11
CA LEU A 230 -10.79 -8.83 -16.27
C LEU A 230 -10.12 -7.50 -15.93
N GLY A 231 -10.56 -6.81 -14.87
CA GLY A 231 -10.02 -5.52 -14.45
C GLY A 231 -10.64 -4.32 -15.18
N LYS A 232 -11.86 -4.47 -15.71
CA LYS A 232 -12.57 -3.43 -16.47
C LYS A 232 -13.31 -2.48 -15.52
N GLN A 233 -12.61 -1.48 -14.99
CA GLN A 233 -13.15 -0.54 -14.00
C GLN A 233 -14.42 0.17 -14.48
N GLU A 234 -14.45 0.60 -15.74
CA GLU A 234 -15.60 1.32 -16.29
C GLU A 234 -16.84 0.43 -16.43
N MET A 235 -16.65 -0.87 -16.77
CA MET A 235 -17.73 -1.85 -16.78
C MET A 235 -18.27 -2.10 -15.37
N VAL A 236 -17.39 -2.17 -14.36
CA VAL A 236 -17.81 -2.26 -12.95
C VAL A 236 -18.67 -1.05 -12.56
N ARG A 237 -18.26 0.16 -12.93
CA ARG A 237 -19.02 1.39 -12.65
C ARG A 237 -20.41 1.35 -13.28
N VAL A 238 -20.51 1.02 -14.56
CA VAL A 238 -21.79 0.98 -15.28
C VAL A 238 -22.70 -0.13 -14.76
N LEU A 239 -22.17 -1.33 -14.49
CA LEU A 239 -22.96 -2.41 -13.90
C LEU A 239 -23.56 -2.00 -12.54
N LEU A 240 -22.78 -1.33 -11.68
CA LEU A 240 -23.27 -0.85 -10.39
C LEU A 240 -24.36 0.23 -10.55
N LEU A 241 -24.24 1.10 -11.57
CA LEU A 241 -25.30 2.06 -11.91
C LEU A 241 -26.57 1.37 -12.44
N CYS A 242 -26.42 0.26 -13.15
CA CYS A 242 -27.53 -0.61 -13.58
C CYS A 242 -28.06 -1.51 -12.45
N SER A 243 -27.82 -1.15 -11.18
CA SER A 243 -28.29 -1.90 -10.00
C SER A 243 -27.78 -3.34 -9.91
N ALA A 244 -26.54 -3.60 -10.39
CA ALA A 244 -25.88 -4.88 -10.15
C ALA A 244 -25.65 -5.10 -8.65
N ARG A 245 -26.02 -6.29 -8.19
CA ARG A 245 -25.95 -6.64 -6.77
C ARG A 245 -24.55 -7.13 -6.40
N CYS A 246 -23.97 -6.53 -5.37
CA CYS A 246 -22.69 -6.93 -4.80
C CYS A 246 -22.80 -8.13 -3.84
N ASP A 247 -24.01 -8.51 -3.43
CA ASP A 247 -24.29 -9.60 -2.47
C ASP A 247 -24.43 -10.99 -3.12
N VAL A 248 -24.16 -11.10 -4.44
CA VAL A 248 -24.15 -12.40 -5.11
C VAL A 248 -22.82 -13.10 -4.86
N VAL A 249 -22.89 -14.35 -4.41
CA VAL A 249 -21.71 -15.16 -4.08
C VAL A 249 -21.24 -15.90 -5.33
N GLY A 250 -20.00 -15.64 -5.76
CA GLY A 250 -19.34 -16.41 -6.80
C GLY A 250 -18.31 -17.41 -6.26
N PRO A 251 -17.59 -18.13 -7.16
CA PRO A 251 -16.51 -19.05 -6.78
C PRO A 251 -15.30 -18.33 -6.17
N GLY A 252 -15.29 -17.00 -6.12
CA GLY A 252 -14.27 -16.19 -5.45
C GLY A 252 -14.74 -15.53 -4.15
N GLY A 253 -15.96 -15.81 -3.69
CA GLY A 253 -16.68 -14.96 -2.74
C GLY A 253 -17.46 -13.87 -3.51
N TYR A 254 -17.73 -12.73 -2.86
CA TYR A 254 -18.38 -11.58 -3.50
C TYR A 254 -17.49 -10.90 -4.56
N PRO A 255 -18.03 -10.03 -5.44
CA PRO A 255 -17.26 -9.39 -6.51
C PRO A 255 -16.03 -8.61 -6.03
N ILE A 256 -16.12 -7.96 -4.87
CA ILE A 256 -14.96 -7.28 -4.26
C ILE A 256 -13.83 -8.27 -3.94
N HIS A 257 -14.13 -9.46 -3.44
CA HIS A 257 -13.14 -10.50 -3.16
C HIS A 257 -12.45 -10.99 -4.44
N VAL A 258 -13.21 -11.10 -5.55
CA VAL A 258 -12.64 -11.39 -6.87
C VAL A 258 -11.70 -10.27 -7.34
N ALA A 259 -12.13 -9.00 -7.24
CA ALA A 259 -11.26 -7.86 -7.57
C ALA A 259 -9.96 -7.89 -6.73
N MET A 260 -10.07 -8.20 -5.44
CA MET A 260 -8.91 -8.34 -4.54
C MET A 260 -8.00 -9.52 -4.94
N LYS A 261 -8.59 -10.68 -5.23
CA LYS A 261 -7.87 -11.90 -5.64
C LYS A 261 -7.11 -11.70 -6.95
N PHE A 262 -7.62 -10.93 -7.90
CA PHE A 262 -6.96 -10.64 -9.17
C PHE A 262 -6.15 -9.33 -9.16
N SER A 263 -5.98 -8.71 -8.00
CA SER A 263 -5.23 -7.48 -7.82
C SER A 263 -5.73 -6.29 -8.65
N ARG A 264 -7.04 -6.18 -8.87
CA ARG A 264 -7.66 -5.13 -9.69
C ARG A 264 -8.02 -3.92 -8.82
N LYS A 265 -7.03 -3.06 -8.56
CA LYS A 265 -7.18 -1.85 -7.73
C LYS A 265 -8.35 -0.96 -8.16
N GLY A 266 -8.43 -0.58 -9.44
CA GLY A 266 -9.49 0.31 -9.94
C GLY A 266 -10.89 -0.27 -9.79
N CYS A 267 -11.06 -1.59 -9.97
CA CYS A 267 -12.35 -2.26 -9.75
C CYS A 267 -12.74 -2.28 -8.27
N ALA A 268 -11.80 -2.64 -7.39
CA ALA A 268 -12.05 -2.64 -5.94
C ALA A 268 -12.36 -1.23 -5.43
N GLU A 269 -11.63 -0.22 -5.90
CA GLU A 269 -11.86 1.18 -5.56
C GLU A 269 -13.25 1.66 -5.99
N MET A 270 -13.66 1.30 -7.21
CA MET A 270 -14.97 1.65 -7.76
C MET A 270 -16.12 1.00 -6.97
N ILE A 271 -15.98 -0.28 -6.61
CA ILE A 271 -16.97 -0.98 -5.78
C ILE A 271 -17.12 -0.26 -4.44
N VAL A 272 -16.00 0.03 -3.76
CA VAL A 272 -16.02 0.68 -2.44
C VAL A 272 -16.51 2.14 -2.52
N SER A 273 -16.30 2.85 -3.63
CA SER A 273 -16.84 4.20 -3.80
C SER A 273 -18.35 4.23 -4.00
N MET A 274 -18.92 3.22 -4.67
CA MET A 274 -20.37 3.13 -4.90
C MET A 274 -21.09 2.51 -3.70
N ASP A 275 -20.51 1.48 -3.10
CA ASP A 275 -21.04 0.79 -1.94
C ASP A 275 -19.97 0.63 -0.86
N SER A 276 -19.97 1.58 0.08
CA SER A 276 -19.03 1.57 1.21
C SER A 276 -19.19 0.34 2.12
N THR A 277 -20.34 -0.33 2.11
CA THR A 277 -20.58 -1.51 2.97
C THR A 277 -19.73 -2.71 2.57
N GLN A 278 -19.26 -2.75 1.32
CA GLN A 278 -18.45 -3.86 0.79
C GLN A 278 -17.11 -4.04 1.50
N ILE A 279 -16.57 -3.00 2.16
CA ILE A 279 -15.33 -3.12 2.95
C ILE A 279 -15.48 -4.07 4.14
N HIS A 280 -16.71 -4.27 4.63
CA HIS A 280 -17.03 -5.15 5.75
C HIS A 280 -17.57 -6.51 5.31
N SER A 281 -17.74 -6.74 4.01
CA SER A 281 -18.22 -8.02 3.49
C SER A 281 -17.22 -9.14 3.85
N LYS A 282 -17.73 -10.27 4.35
CA LYS A 282 -16.89 -11.42 4.70
C LYS A 282 -17.05 -12.50 3.64
N ASP A 283 -15.94 -13.00 3.11
CA ASP A 283 -15.93 -14.15 2.19
C ASP A 283 -16.73 -15.31 2.82
N PRO A 284 -17.80 -15.79 2.17
CA PRO A 284 -18.64 -16.87 2.71
C PRO A 284 -17.89 -18.16 3.05
N ARG A 285 -16.74 -18.43 2.41
CA ARG A 285 -15.98 -19.67 2.67
C ARG A 285 -15.08 -19.62 3.88
N TYR A 286 -14.43 -18.48 4.10
CA TYR A 286 -13.38 -18.33 5.11
C TYR A 286 -13.71 -17.26 6.15
N GLY A 287 -14.87 -16.60 6.05
CA GLY A 287 -15.22 -15.44 6.88
C GLY A 287 -14.26 -14.27 6.75
N ALA A 288 -13.50 -14.19 5.65
CA ALA A 288 -12.37 -13.27 5.51
C ALA A 288 -12.81 -11.93 4.89
N SER A 289 -12.41 -10.81 5.49
CA SER A 289 -12.67 -9.47 4.91
C SER A 289 -11.87 -9.24 3.61
N PRO A 290 -12.19 -8.22 2.79
CA PRO A 290 -11.46 -7.95 1.55
C PRO A 290 -9.96 -7.71 1.80
N LEU A 291 -9.60 -7.18 2.97
CA LEU A 291 -8.23 -6.93 3.38
C LEU A 291 -7.39 -8.21 3.52
N HIS A 292 -8.00 -9.35 3.91
CA HIS A 292 -7.30 -10.64 3.96
C HIS A 292 -6.83 -11.10 2.57
N TRP A 293 -7.57 -10.72 1.53
CA TRP A 293 -7.25 -11.05 0.14
C TRP A 293 -6.30 -10.07 -0.54
N ALA A 294 -5.89 -8.99 0.15
CA ALA A 294 -4.96 -8.01 -0.39
C ALA A 294 -3.59 -8.66 -0.71
N LYS A 295 -3.19 -8.58 -1.98
CA LYS A 295 -1.92 -9.12 -2.47
C LYS A 295 -0.79 -8.12 -2.50
N THR A 296 -1.11 -6.83 -2.59
CA THR A 296 -0.15 -5.74 -2.72
C THR A 296 -0.38 -4.68 -1.64
N ALA A 297 0.69 -3.99 -1.27
CA ALA A 297 0.66 -2.91 -0.29
C ALA A 297 -0.31 -1.79 -0.69
N GLU A 298 -0.40 -1.45 -1.97
CA GLU A 298 -1.33 -0.44 -2.47
C GLU A 298 -2.80 -0.79 -2.24
N MET A 299 -3.17 -2.06 -2.43
CA MET A 299 -4.54 -2.50 -2.23
C MET A 299 -4.90 -2.55 -0.74
N ALA A 300 -3.95 -2.97 0.11
CA ALA A 300 -4.13 -2.88 1.55
C ALA A 300 -4.31 -1.41 1.99
N ARG A 301 -3.45 -0.49 1.52
CA ARG A 301 -3.58 0.96 1.80
C ARG A 301 -4.92 1.53 1.33
N LEU A 302 -5.37 1.17 0.14
CA LEU A 302 -6.66 1.60 -0.40
C LEU A 302 -7.81 1.24 0.56
N LEU A 303 -7.90 -0.03 0.96
CA LEU A 303 -8.96 -0.51 1.86
C LEU A 303 -8.88 0.14 3.25
N LEU A 304 -7.67 0.24 3.81
CA LEU A 304 -7.45 0.85 5.13
C LEU A 304 -7.79 2.35 5.13
N LYS A 305 -7.45 3.08 4.06
CA LYS A 305 -7.81 4.50 3.88
C LYS A 305 -9.33 4.70 3.78
N ARG A 306 -10.07 3.69 3.31
CA ARG A 306 -11.54 3.68 3.24
C ARG A 306 -12.20 3.18 4.54
N GLY A 307 -11.44 2.98 5.62
CA GLY A 307 -11.97 2.62 6.93
C GLY A 307 -12.17 1.12 7.16
N CYS A 308 -11.53 0.26 6.37
CA CYS A 308 -11.53 -1.18 6.65
C CYS A 308 -10.86 -1.45 8.01
N ASP A 309 -11.53 -2.24 8.85
CA ASP A 309 -10.96 -2.67 10.12
C ASP A 309 -9.77 -3.62 9.88
N VAL A 310 -8.61 -3.21 10.40
CA VAL A 310 -7.34 -3.91 10.25
C VAL A 310 -7.27 -5.20 11.06
N ASN A 311 -8.03 -5.28 12.17
CA ASN A 311 -8.00 -6.39 13.12
C ASN A 311 -9.17 -7.35 12.95
N SER A 312 -9.96 -7.20 11.89
CA SER A 312 -11.02 -8.14 11.54
C SER A 312 -10.48 -9.55 11.38
N THR A 313 -11.22 -10.52 11.92
CA THR A 313 -10.85 -11.94 11.92
C THR A 313 -11.65 -12.76 10.91
N SER A 314 -10.98 -13.76 10.36
CA SER A 314 -11.57 -14.84 9.56
C SER A 314 -12.32 -15.85 10.45
N SER A 315 -12.98 -16.84 9.84
CA SER A 315 -13.70 -17.89 10.58
C SER A 315 -12.78 -18.77 11.45
N VAL A 316 -11.51 -18.89 11.08
CA VAL A 316 -10.48 -19.60 11.86
C VAL A 316 -9.72 -18.69 12.84
N GLY A 317 -10.13 -17.42 12.95
CA GLY A 317 -9.50 -16.44 13.85
C GLY A 317 -8.30 -15.69 13.26
N ASN A 318 -7.83 -16.04 12.06
CA ASN A 318 -6.70 -15.36 11.42
C ASN A 318 -7.08 -13.92 11.05
N THR A 319 -6.20 -12.96 11.34
CA THR A 319 -6.30 -11.56 10.88
C THR A 319 -5.65 -11.37 9.51
N ALA A 320 -5.83 -10.20 8.87
CA ALA A 320 -5.13 -9.87 7.63
C ALA A 320 -3.60 -9.94 7.78
N LEU A 321 -3.07 -9.61 8.97
CA LEU A 321 -1.64 -9.72 9.28
C LEU A 321 -1.15 -11.17 9.24
N HIS A 322 -1.94 -12.12 9.76
CA HIS A 322 -1.61 -13.55 9.67
C HIS A 322 -1.49 -14.01 8.22
N VAL A 323 -2.45 -13.61 7.37
CA VAL A 323 -2.45 -14.00 5.95
C VAL A 323 -1.25 -13.38 5.22
N ALA A 324 -0.93 -12.11 5.48
CA ALA A 324 0.23 -11.44 4.89
C ALA A 324 1.56 -12.14 5.27
N VAL A 325 1.73 -12.50 6.56
CA VAL A 325 2.90 -13.25 7.05
C VAL A 325 2.95 -14.66 6.47
N MET A 326 1.85 -15.40 6.48
CA MET A 326 1.77 -16.77 5.95
C MET A 326 2.17 -16.82 4.46
N ARG A 327 1.81 -15.78 3.70
CA ARG A 327 2.14 -15.61 2.27
C ARG A 327 3.46 -14.88 2.02
N ASN A 328 4.23 -14.57 3.06
CA ASN A 328 5.53 -13.88 3.02
C ASN A 328 5.49 -12.53 2.26
N ARG A 329 4.45 -11.71 2.48
CA ARG A 329 4.24 -10.41 1.83
C ARG A 329 4.70 -9.26 2.75
N PHE A 330 6.01 -9.00 2.80
CA PHE A 330 6.59 -8.02 3.72
C PHE A 330 5.96 -6.62 3.59
N ASP A 331 5.79 -6.10 2.38
CA ASP A 331 5.20 -4.76 2.19
C ASP A 331 3.76 -4.67 2.72
N CYS A 332 2.98 -5.76 2.60
CA CYS A 332 1.64 -5.82 3.19
C CYS A 332 1.70 -5.88 4.71
N VAL A 333 2.66 -6.62 5.27
CA VAL A 333 2.91 -6.66 6.73
C VAL A 333 3.22 -5.27 7.24
N MET A 334 4.11 -4.51 6.59
CA MET A 334 4.43 -3.13 6.97
C MET A 334 3.21 -2.21 6.88
N VAL A 335 2.43 -2.28 5.80
CA VAL A 335 1.19 -1.49 5.70
C VAL A 335 0.21 -1.83 6.82
N LEU A 336 0.01 -3.11 7.15
CA LEU A 336 -0.91 -3.52 8.21
C LEU A 336 -0.43 -3.04 9.59
N LEU A 337 0.84 -3.28 9.93
CA LEU A 337 1.44 -2.88 11.20
C LEU A 337 1.41 -1.36 11.39
N THR A 338 1.73 -0.60 10.34
CA THR A 338 1.73 0.87 10.39
C THR A 338 0.33 1.44 10.54
N HIS A 339 -0.71 0.74 10.07
CA HIS A 339 -2.12 1.07 10.30
C HIS A 339 -2.71 0.49 11.59
N GLY A 340 -1.89 -0.04 12.50
CA GLY A 340 -2.32 -0.48 13.83
C GLY A 340 -2.80 -1.94 13.90
N ALA A 341 -2.35 -2.81 13.00
CA ALA A 341 -2.56 -4.24 13.15
C ALA A 341 -1.94 -4.76 14.45
N ASN A 342 -2.70 -5.57 15.19
CA ASN A 342 -2.21 -6.19 16.42
C ASN A 342 -1.26 -7.35 16.09
N ALA A 343 0.03 -7.18 16.40
CA ALA A 343 1.07 -8.19 16.21
C ALA A 343 0.96 -9.39 17.19
N GLU A 344 0.15 -9.27 18.23
CA GLU A 344 -0.09 -10.32 19.24
C GLU A 344 -1.44 -11.04 19.06
N ALA A 345 -2.19 -10.70 17.99
CA ALA A 345 -3.45 -11.36 17.72
C ALA A 345 -3.25 -12.89 17.62
N ARG A 346 -4.06 -13.67 18.33
CA ARG A 346 -4.04 -15.13 18.26
C ARG A 346 -4.96 -15.59 17.14
N GLY A 347 -4.38 -16.16 16.10
CA GLY A 347 -5.11 -16.73 14.97
C GLY A 347 -5.42 -18.21 15.16
N GLU A 348 -5.33 -18.94 14.05
CA GLU A 348 -5.57 -20.38 13.99
C GLU A 348 -4.58 -21.14 14.90
N HIS A 349 -5.11 -22.01 15.76
CA HIS A 349 -4.37 -22.74 16.82
C HIS A 349 -3.62 -21.85 17.81
N GLY A 350 -4.09 -20.61 18.02
CA GLY A 350 -3.46 -19.68 18.95
C GLY A 350 -2.12 -19.14 18.47
N ASN A 351 -1.74 -19.42 17.22
CA ASN A 351 -0.51 -18.89 16.64
C ASN A 351 -0.65 -17.38 16.46
N THR A 352 0.34 -16.64 16.95
CA THR A 352 0.49 -15.22 16.62
C THR A 352 1.14 -15.07 15.24
N PRO A 353 1.09 -13.88 14.60
CA PRO A 353 1.86 -13.60 13.39
C PRO A 353 3.35 -13.93 13.54
N LEU A 354 3.92 -13.74 14.73
CA LEU A 354 5.32 -14.09 15.01
C LEU A 354 5.57 -15.60 14.91
N HIS A 355 4.67 -16.45 15.42
CA HIS A 355 4.74 -17.91 15.24
C HIS A 355 4.79 -18.29 13.75
N LEU A 356 3.88 -17.72 12.96
CA LEU A 356 3.84 -17.98 11.52
C LEU A 356 5.12 -17.52 10.82
N ALA A 357 5.71 -16.40 11.24
CA ALA A 357 6.95 -15.87 10.69
C ALA A 357 8.16 -16.78 10.96
N MET A 358 8.19 -17.50 12.08
CA MET A 358 9.30 -18.44 12.40
C MET A 358 9.39 -19.64 11.46
N SER A 359 8.26 -20.01 10.84
CA SER A 359 8.24 -20.99 9.75
C SER A 359 8.80 -20.44 8.43
N LYS A 360 8.98 -19.11 8.33
CA LYS A 360 9.50 -18.41 7.15
C LYS A 360 10.96 -18.04 7.36
N ASP A 361 11.68 -17.91 6.25
CA ASP A 361 13.11 -17.59 6.24
C ASP A 361 13.37 -16.07 6.12
N ASN A 362 12.43 -15.25 6.60
CA ASN A 362 12.42 -13.80 6.40
C ASN A 362 12.73 -13.06 7.71
N MET A 363 14.01 -12.77 7.92
CA MET A 363 14.50 -12.10 9.13
C MET A 363 13.91 -10.71 9.31
N GLU A 364 13.76 -9.96 8.22
CA GLU A 364 13.25 -8.58 8.26
C GLU A 364 11.78 -8.54 8.69
N MET A 365 10.99 -9.54 8.27
CA MET A 365 9.61 -9.70 8.75
C MET A 365 9.55 -10.00 10.26
N ILE A 366 10.47 -10.82 10.76
CA ILE A 366 10.54 -11.18 12.18
C ILE A 366 10.93 -9.96 13.03
N LYS A 367 11.97 -9.23 12.61
CA LYS A 367 12.37 -7.96 13.23
C LYS A 367 11.21 -6.98 13.25
N ALA A 368 10.51 -6.80 12.12
CA ALA A 368 9.35 -5.92 12.02
C ALA A 368 8.26 -6.30 13.03
N LEU A 369 7.89 -7.58 13.14
CA LEU A 369 6.86 -8.00 14.10
C LEU A 369 7.28 -7.71 15.55
N ILE A 370 8.53 -7.99 15.93
CA ILE A 370 9.04 -7.75 17.29
C ILE A 370 9.08 -6.25 17.59
N VAL A 371 9.63 -5.44 16.67
CA VAL A 371 9.66 -3.97 16.78
C VAL A 371 8.26 -3.41 17.00
N PHE A 372 7.27 -3.95 16.29
CA PHE A 372 5.88 -3.54 16.43
C PHE A 372 5.14 -4.14 17.64
N GLY A 373 5.86 -4.80 18.56
CA GLY A 373 5.38 -5.22 19.86
C GLY A 373 4.98 -6.69 19.96
N ALA A 374 5.37 -7.56 19.02
CA ALA A 374 5.13 -8.99 19.16
C ALA A 374 6.01 -9.57 20.28
N GLU A 375 5.40 -10.14 21.31
CA GLU A 375 6.12 -10.83 22.37
C GLU A 375 6.65 -12.20 21.92
N VAL A 376 7.87 -12.52 22.37
CA VAL A 376 8.64 -13.70 21.94
C VAL A 376 8.35 -14.95 22.78
N ASP A 377 7.67 -14.80 23.91
CA ASP A 377 7.41 -15.87 24.89
C ASP A 377 5.94 -16.33 24.93
N ILE A 378 5.05 -15.74 24.13
CA ILE A 378 3.64 -16.15 24.07
C ILE A 378 3.54 -17.58 23.50
N PRO A 379 2.98 -18.56 24.21
CA PRO A 379 2.78 -19.90 23.67
C PRO A 379 1.51 -19.98 22.81
N ASN A 380 1.55 -20.76 21.73
CA ASN A 380 0.34 -21.13 20.98
C ASN A 380 -0.51 -22.18 21.75
N ASP A 381 -1.61 -22.67 21.16
CA ASP A 381 -2.50 -23.62 21.85
C ASP A 381 -1.85 -24.99 22.11
N PHE A 382 -0.70 -25.26 21.48
CA PHE A 382 0.11 -26.46 21.71
C PHE A 382 1.21 -26.24 22.77
N GLY A 383 1.29 -25.05 23.38
CA GLY A 383 2.37 -24.70 24.31
C GLY A 383 3.71 -24.40 23.64
N GLU A 384 3.75 -24.31 22.30
CA GLU A 384 4.96 -23.98 21.55
C GLU A 384 5.15 -22.45 21.52
N THR A 385 6.32 -21.96 21.94
CA THR A 385 6.70 -20.55 21.78
C THR A 385 7.26 -20.28 20.38
N PRO A 386 7.33 -19.01 19.92
CA PRO A 386 8.00 -18.66 18.67
C PRO A 386 9.45 -19.16 18.62
N ALA A 387 10.19 -19.04 19.72
CA ALA A 387 11.56 -19.58 19.82
C ALA A 387 11.61 -21.10 19.64
N PHE A 388 10.63 -21.83 20.19
CA PHE A 388 10.51 -23.27 19.98
C PHE A 388 10.23 -23.59 18.51
N MET A 389 9.31 -22.87 17.86
CA MET A 389 9.04 -23.05 16.42
C MET A 389 10.28 -22.76 15.56
N ALA A 390 11.06 -21.74 15.88
CA ALA A 390 12.32 -21.43 15.18
C ALA A 390 13.33 -22.58 15.30
N SER A 391 13.35 -23.27 16.45
CA SER A 391 14.21 -24.43 16.68
C SER A 391 13.78 -25.67 15.88
N LYS A 392 12.49 -25.81 15.56
CA LYS A 392 11.96 -26.95 14.79
C LYS A 392 12.22 -26.83 13.28
N ASN A 393 12.52 -25.62 12.79
CA ASN A 393 12.71 -25.37 11.37
C ASN A 393 14.05 -25.95 10.85
N SER A 394 14.04 -26.50 9.62
CA SER A 394 15.05 -27.45 9.12
C SER A 394 16.35 -26.82 8.59
N LYS A 395 16.41 -25.49 8.42
CA LYS A 395 17.61 -24.80 7.89
C LYS A 395 18.56 -24.39 9.02
N LEU A 396 19.66 -25.13 9.21
CA LEU A 396 20.66 -24.93 10.27
C LEU A 396 21.24 -23.50 10.36
N VAL A 397 21.57 -22.87 9.21
CA VAL A 397 22.22 -21.55 9.17
C VAL A 397 21.28 -20.46 9.68
N THR A 398 20.02 -20.48 9.22
CA THR A 398 19.04 -19.47 9.60
C THR A 398 18.48 -19.74 10.99
N ARG A 399 18.39 -21.01 11.41
CA ARG A 399 18.09 -21.39 12.81
C ARG A 399 19.04 -20.74 13.81
N LYS A 400 20.36 -20.80 13.60
CA LYS A 400 21.32 -20.20 14.53
C LYS A 400 21.16 -18.67 14.59
N ALA A 401 20.95 -18.03 13.44
CA ALA A 401 20.72 -16.59 13.38
C ALA A 401 19.41 -16.18 14.06
N LEU A 402 18.31 -16.90 13.82
CA LEU A 402 17.00 -16.67 14.43
C LEU A 402 17.02 -16.85 15.94
N LEU A 403 17.63 -17.94 16.44
CA LEU A 403 17.75 -18.17 17.87
C LEU A 403 18.67 -17.13 18.52
N THR A 404 19.72 -16.68 17.84
CA THR A 404 20.56 -15.59 18.33
C THR A 404 19.76 -14.29 18.40
N LEU A 405 18.96 -13.99 17.38
CA LEU A 405 18.10 -12.82 17.33
C LEU A 405 17.05 -12.81 18.46
N LEU A 406 16.37 -13.92 18.69
CA LEU A 406 15.38 -14.01 19.77
C LEU A 406 16.04 -13.91 21.15
N ARG A 407 17.26 -14.44 21.29
CA ARG A 407 18.03 -14.35 22.53
C ARG A 407 18.48 -12.92 22.84
N THR A 408 18.79 -12.10 21.82
CA THR A 408 19.16 -10.69 22.05
C THR A 408 18.01 -9.85 22.60
N VAL A 409 16.77 -10.29 22.46
CA VAL A 409 15.57 -9.63 23.02
C VAL A 409 14.95 -10.40 24.20
N GLY A 410 15.68 -11.37 24.76
CA GLY A 410 15.32 -12.02 26.01
C GLY A 410 14.42 -13.26 25.92
N ALA A 411 14.26 -13.89 24.76
CA ALA A 411 13.49 -15.13 24.66
C ALA A 411 14.13 -16.25 25.52
N ASP A 412 13.36 -16.79 26.47
CA ASP A 412 13.80 -17.83 27.39
C ASP A 412 13.64 -19.22 26.75
N TYR A 413 14.75 -19.96 26.58
CA TYR A 413 14.67 -21.37 26.16
C TYR A 413 14.30 -22.24 27.37
N ARG A 414 13.04 -22.22 27.76
CA ARG A 414 12.48 -23.28 28.60
C ARG A 414 11.74 -24.24 27.67
N SER A 415 12.32 -25.41 27.44
CA SER A 415 11.58 -26.53 26.87
C SER A 415 10.30 -26.72 27.70
N PRO A 416 9.11 -26.84 27.08
CA PRO A 416 7.92 -27.20 27.84
C PRO A 416 8.20 -28.52 28.60
N PRO A 417 7.64 -28.72 29.81
CA PRO A 417 7.75 -30.00 30.49
C PRO A 417 7.15 -31.05 29.56
N VAL A 418 7.99 -31.97 29.09
CA VAL A 418 7.55 -33.11 28.29
C VAL A 418 6.58 -33.91 29.16
N GLN A 419 5.28 -33.78 28.90
CA GLN A 419 4.31 -34.70 29.47
C GLN A 419 4.47 -36.04 28.77
N GLY A 420 4.98 -37.02 29.52
CA GLY A 420 4.84 -38.44 29.21
C GLY A 420 5.85 -39.01 28.22
N VAL A 421 7.12 -39.16 28.63
CA VAL A 421 7.91 -40.31 28.21
C VAL A 421 8.65 -40.85 29.42
N SER A 422 8.37 -42.10 29.75
CA SER A 422 9.00 -42.87 30.82
C SER A 422 10.52 -42.85 30.70
N ALA A 423 11.18 -42.63 31.83
CA ALA A 423 12.61 -42.77 31.97
C ALA A 423 13.03 -44.20 31.63
N GLU A 424 13.69 -44.38 30.49
CA GLU A 424 14.78 -45.32 30.31
C GLU A 424 15.40 -45.13 28.90
N GLN A 425 16.74 -45.13 28.87
CA GLN A 425 17.61 -45.25 27.69
C GLN A 425 17.80 -44.00 26.79
N CYS A 426 18.80 -43.18 27.12
CA CYS A 426 19.95 -42.96 26.22
C CYS A 426 21.08 -42.20 26.95
N SER A 427 22.07 -42.98 27.41
CA SER A 427 23.40 -42.53 27.81
C SER A 427 24.27 -42.19 26.58
N VAL A 428 25.29 -41.35 26.79
CA VAL A 428 26.41 -40.99 25.88
C VAL A 428 26.11 -39.77 24.99
N ALA A 429 26.84 -38.64 24.98
CA ALA A 429 28.10 -38.24 25.59
C ALA A 429 28.06 -36.76 26.01
N THR A 430 28.63 -36.48 27.17
CA THR A 430 28.97 -35.16 27.70
C THR A 430 30.24 -34.63 27.04
N HIS A 431 30.17 -33.51 26.33
CA HIS A 431 31.31 -32.61 26.18
C HIS A 431 31.01 -31.26 26.82
N SER A 432 31.65 -31.08 27.97
CA SER A 432 31.76 -29.88 28.78
C SER A 432 32.39 -28.72 28.01
N PHE A 433 31.68 -27.60 27.91
CA PHE A 433 32.28 -26.27 27.79
C PHE A 433 31.78 -25.40 28.94
N SER A 434 32.61 -25.31 29.97
CA SER A 434 32.49 -24.41 31.10
C SER A 434 33.03 -23.03 30.74
N LEU A 435 32.14 -22.02 30.69
CA LEU A 435 32.49 -20.61 30.86
C LEU A 435 31.57 -20.08 31.96
N GLY A 436 32.18 -19.76 33.11
CA GLY A 436 31.50 -19.39 34.33
C GLY A 436 30.62 -18.15 34.17
N ARG A 437 29.37 -18.27 34.62
CA ARG A 437 28.49 -17.14 34.94
C ARG A 437 28.20 -17.22 36.43
N SER A 438 28.51 -16.16 37.16
CA SER A 438 28.02 -15.93 38.52
C SER A 438 26.49 -15.83 38.50
N GLN A 439 25.84 -16.63 39.34
CA GLN A 439 24.42 -16.52 39.62
C GLN A 439 24.14 -15.19 40.39
N PRO A 440 23.02 -14.49 40.13
CA PRO A 440 22.53 -13.49 41.08
C PRO A 440 22.01 -14.19 42.36
N PRO A 441 22.00 -13.51 43.52
CA PRO A 441 21.62 -14.15 44.78
C PRO A 441 20.14 -14.56 44.76
N PRO A 442 19.76 -15.63 45.48
CA PRO A 442 18.38 -16.07 45.57
C PRO A 442 17.58 -15.05 46.38
N ILE A 443 16.48 -14.55 45.80
CA ILE A 443 15.47 -13.80 46.53
C ILE A 443 14.77 -14.80 47.46
N SER A 444 15.05 -14.69 48.76
CA SER A 444 14.36 -15.43 49.81
C SER A 444 12.93 -14.89 49.93
N PHE A 445 11.97 -15.61 49.38
CA PHE A 445 10.54 -15.41 49.62
C PHE A 445 10.12 -16.28 50.81
N ASN A 446 10.28 -15.76 52.02
CA ASN A 446 9.55 -16.29 53.16
C ASN A 446 8.47 -15.30 53.58
N ASN A 447 7.24 -15.81 53.55
CA ASN A 447 6.00 -15.29 54.13
C ASN A 447 5.41 -14.04 53.47
N LEU A 448 4.53 -14.27 52.49
CA LEU A 448 3.25 -13.58 52.39
C LEU A 448 2.21 -14.53 51.79
N GLU A 449 1.06 -14.58 52.44
CA GLU A 449 0.05 -15.61 52.33
C GLU A 449 -0.76 -15.55 51.02
N LEU A 450 -1.40 -16.68 50.72
CA LEU A 450 -2.11 -17.08 49.50
C LEU A 450 -3.40 -16.27 49.19
N GLN A 451 -3.43 -14.97 49.47
CA GLN A 451 -4.54 -14.05 49.12
C GLN A 451 -4.16 -12.98 48.07
N ASP A 452 -2.87 -12.75 47.81
CA ASP A 452 -2.45 -11.70 46.85
C ASP A 452 -2.37 -12.18 45.37
N LEU A 453 -2.53 -13.47 45.12
CA LEU A 453 -2.53 -14.06 43.76
C LEU A 453 -3.90 -13.98 43.05
N MET A 454 -4.90 -13.36 43.68
CA MET A 454 -6.20 -13.04 43.05
C MET A 454 -6.40 -11.55 42.73
N HIS A 455 -5.42 -10.68 43.00
CA HIS A 455 -5.51 -9.26 42.67
C HIS A 455 -4.77 -8.84 41.38
N ILE A 456 -4.00 -9.74 40.75
CA ILE A 456 -3.32 -9.46 39.46
C ILE A 456 -4.26 -9.65 38.25
N SER A 457 -5.45 -10.24 38.43
CA SER A 457 -6.44 -10.42 37.35
C SER A 457 -7.67 -9.50 37.41
N ARG A 458 -7.77 -8.58 38.39
CA ARG A 458 -8.86 -7.58 38.43
C ARG A 458 -8.42 -6.24 39.03
N ALA A 459 -7.80 -5.40 38.23
CA ALA A 459 -7.77 -3.94 38.46
C ALA A 459 -7.50 -3.14 37.16
N ARG A 460 -8.32 -3.31 36.11
CA ARG A 460 -8.58 -2.18 35.19
C ARG A 460 -9.48 -1.20 35.92
N LYS A 461 -8.92 -0.38 36.81
CA LYS A 461 -9.55 0.88 37.20
C LYS A 461 -9.18 1.93 36.14
N PRO A 462 -10.10 2.83 35.75
CA PRO A 462 -9.79 3.82 34.72
C PRO A 462 -8.69 4.76 35.22
N ALA A 463 -7.64 4.92 34.41
CA ALA A 463 -6.46 5.77 34.67
C ALA A 463 -6.80 7.24 35.02
N PHE A 464 -8.03 7.66 34.76
CA PHE A 464 -8.54 9.02 34.99
C PHE A 464 -8.55 9.46 36.47
N ILE A 465 -8.63 8.53 37.43
CA ILE A 465 -8.75 8.88 38.87
C ILE A 465 -7.37 9.08 39.54
N LEU A 466 -6.28 8.59 38.94
CA LEU A 466 -4.92 8.66 39.53
C LEU A 466 -4.12 9.89 39.10
N SER A 467 -4.41 10.50 37.94
CA SER A 467 -3.60 11.58 37.39
C SER A 467 -3.85 12.94 38.07
N SER A 468 -5.10 13.27 38.41
CA SER A 468 -5.45 14.55 39.02
C SER A 468 -4.91 14.69 40.46
N THR A 469 -4.82 13.58 41.21
CA THR A 469 -4.33 13.58 42.60
C THR A 469 -2.80 13.52 42.72
N ARG A 470 -2.07 13.19 41.64
CA ARG A 470 -0.61 13.00 41.67
C ARG A 470 0.19 14.28 41.38
N ASP A 471 -0.41 15.19 40.62
CA ASP A 471 0.18 16.47 40.21
C ASP A 471 0.20 17.50 41.37
N GLU A 472 -0.77 17.41 42.30
CA GLU A 472 -0.88 18.28 43.48
C GLU A 472 0.11 17.95 44.61
N LYS A 473 0.70 16.74 44.63
CA LYS A 473 1.60 16.29 45.71
C LYS A 473 3.10 16.31 45.37
N ARG A 474 3.47 16.42 44.09
CA ARG A 474 4.89 16.40 43.66
C ARG A 474 5.57 17.74 43.85
N ILE A 475 6.68 17.74 44.60
CA ILE A 475 7.47 18.93 44.96
C ILE A 475 8.45 19.32 43.83
N ARG A 476 8.76 18.39 42.92
CA ARG A 476 9.76 18.55 41.87
C ARG A 476 9.16 18.32 40.49
N ASP A 477 9.76 18.97 39.49
CA ASP A 477 9.39 18.85 38.08
C ASP A 477 10.34 17.89 37.34
N HIS A 478 9.82 17.21 36.32
CA HIS A 478 10.60 16.38 35.39
C HIS A 478 10.59 16.97 33.99
N LEU A 479 11.76 16.97 33.33
CA LEU A 479 11.95 17.47 31.98
C LEU A 479 12.28 16.34 31.01
N LEU A 480 11.56 16.32 29.89
CA LEU A 480 11.84 15.49 28.72
C LEU A 480 12.33 16.38 27.57
N CYS A 481 13.47 16.03 26.96
CA CYS A 481 14.05 16.73 25.81
C CYS A 481 14.14 15.75 24.63
N LEU A 482 13.52 16.11 23.51
CA LEU A 482 13.44 15.30 22.30
C LEU A 482 14.22 15.97 21.17
N ASP A 483 15.27 15.31 20.71
CA ASP A 483 16.16 15.87 19.68
C ASP A 483 15.50 15.92 18.29
N GLY A 484 16.05 16.78 17.43
CA GLY A 484 15.75 16.75 16.00
C GLY A 484 16.50 15.65 15.25
N GLY A 485 15.97 15.25 14.09
CA GLY A 485 16.57 14.17 13.29
C GLY A 485 15.70 13.57 12.19
N GLY A 486 14.73 14.30 11.64
CA GLY A 486 13.92 13.84 10.50
C GLY A 486 13.09 12.58 10.80
N VAL A 487 13.07 11.63 9.85
CA VAL A 487 12.34 10.35 10.00
C VAL A 487 12.89 9.47 11.13
N LYS A 488 14.15 9.68 11.53
CA LYS A 488 14.78 8.97 12.66
C LYS A 488 14.12 9.27 14.02
N GLY A 489 13.18 10.21 14.07
CA GLY A 489 12.28 10.37 15.23
C GLY A 489 11.61 9.06 15.65
N LEU A 490 11.48 8.08 14.74
CA LEU A 490 11.08 6.70 15.06
C LEU A 490 11.88 6.07 16.21
N VAL A 491 13.18 6.35 16.32
CA VAL A 491 14.05 5.87 17.42
C VAL A 491 13.58 6.44 18.76
N ILE A 492 13.31 7.74 18.82
CA ILE A 492 12.77 8.41 20.02
C ILE A 492 11.42 7.81 20.39
N ILE A 493 10.54 7.58 19.40
CA ILE A 493 9.24 6.95 19.63
C ILE A 493 9.41 5.56 20.25
N GLN A 494 10.36 4.75 19.77
CA GLN A 494 10.61 3.42 20.33
C GLN A 494 11.12 3.48 21.77
N LEU A 495 12.03 4.40 22.08
CA LEU A 495 12.51 4.65 23.45
C LEU A 495 11.36 5.07 24.37
N LEU A 496 10.47 5.96 23.90
CA LEU A 496 9.29 6.39 24.65
C LEU A 496 8.30 5.23 24.87
N ILE A 497 8.05 4.39 23.87
CA ILE A 497 7.21 3.18 24.01
C ILE A 497 7.79 2.27 25.10
N ALA A 498 9.12 2.08 25.13
CA ALA A 498 9.77 1.27 26.16
C ALA A 498 9.63 1.88 27.56
N ILE A 499 9.78 3.20 27.70
CA ILE A 499 9.55 3.94 28.95
C ILE A 499 8.08 3.81 29.41
N GLU A 500 7.12 3.96 28.49
CA GLU A 500 5.68 3.78 28.77
C GLU A 500 5.36 2.34 29.19
N LYS A 501 5.91 1.33 28.49
CA LYS A 501 5.70 -0.09 28.82
C LYS A 501 6.32 -0.44 30.18
N ALA A 502 7.52 0.07 30.49
CA ALA A 502 8.21 -0.19 31.75
C ALA A 502 7.56 0.52 32.96
N SER A 503 7.00 1.71 32.77
CA SER A 503 6.34 2.46 33.85
C SER A 503 4.86 2.15 34.01
N GLY A 504 4.19 1.67 32.97
CA GLY A 504 2.74 1.50 32.91
C GLY A 504 1.94 2.81 32.88
N ILE A 505 2.61 3.95 32.65
CA ILE A 505 2.02 5.30 32.67
C ILE A 505 2.33 6.01 31.35
N ALA A 506 1.38 6.80 30.85
CA ALA A 506 1.56 7.56 29.60
C ALA A 506 2.66 8.63 29.76
N THR A 507 3.44 8.87 28.70
CA THR A 507 4.54 9.85 28.70
C THR A 507 4.09 11.24 29.17
N LYS A 508 2.87 11.64 28.78
CA LYS A 508 2.25 12.92 29.16
C LYS A 508 2.13 13.12 30.68
N ASP A 509 1.91 12.04 31.43
CA ASP A 509 1.70 12.07 32.88
C ASP A 509 3.00 11.81 33.67
N LEU A 510 4.07 11.39 32.98
CA LEU A 510 5.41 11.19 33.54
C LEU A 510 6.21 12.49 33.63
N PHE A 511 6.05 13.39 32.65
CA PHE A 511 6.87 14.59 32.52
C PHE A 511 6.04 15.87 32.62
N ASP A 512 6.53 16.85 33.39
CA ASP A 512 5.86 18.15 33.56
C ASP A 512 6.25 19.13 32.45
N TRP A 513 7.47 19.01 31.95
CA TRP A 513 8.03 19.80 30.87
C TRP A 513 8.49 18.90 29.71
N VAL A 514 8.17 19.30 28.48
CA VAL A 514 8.63 18.62 27.27
C VAL A 514 9.19 19.65 26.28
N ALA A 515 10.44 19.47 25.89
CA ALA A 515 11.09 20.29 24.87
C ALA A 515 11.36 19.44 23.62
N GLY A 516 11.18 20.01 22.44
CA GLY A 516 11.40 19.30 21.19
C GLY A 516 12.01 20.15 20.08
N THR A 517 12.91 19.57 19.32
CA THR A 517 13.44 20.18 18.09
C THR A 517 13.06 19.35 16.88
N SER A 518 12.69 19.99 15.78
CA SER A 518 12.39 19.34 14.51
C SER A 518 11.36 18.21 14.68
N THR A 519 11.73 16.97 14.37
CA THR A 519 10.92 15.78 14.61
C THR A 519 10.54 15.58 16.08
N GLY A 520 11.45 15.84 17.02
CA GLY A 520 11.18 15.82 18.45
C GLY A 520 10.14 16.87 18.84
N GLY A 521 10.03 17.97 18.08
CA GLY A 521 8.97 18.96 18.26
C GLY A 521 7.59 18.46 17.84
N ILE A 522 7.50 17.73 16.72
CA ILE A 522 6.26 17.05 16.30
C ILE A 522 5.84 16.01 17.37
N LEU A 523 6.78 15.26 17.92
CA LEU A 523 6.52 14.28 18.98
C LEU A 523 6.11 14.93 20.31
N ALA A 524 6.74 16.04 20.70
CA ALA A 524 6.36 16.79 21.89
C ALA A 524 4.91 17.30 21.80
N LEU A 525 4.49 17.76 20.62
CA LEU A 525 3.09 18.11 20.37
C LEU A 525 2.16 16.89 20.37
N ALA A 526 2.61 15.73 19.88
CA ALA A 526 1.83 14.51 19.96
C ALA A 526 1.57 14.08 21.41
N ILE A 527 2.59 14.17 22.27
CA ILE A 527 2.47 13.93 23.72
C ILE A 527 1.49 14.93 24.35
N LEU A 528 1.59 16.23 24.00
CA LEU A 528 0.68 17.27 24.47
C LEU A 528 -0.79 16.92 24.17
N HIS A 529 -1.07 16.51 22.94
CA HIS A 529 -2.40 16.12 22.48
C HIS A 529 -2.80 14.68 22.85
N SER A 530 -2.06 14.02 23.75
CA SER A 530 -2.38 12.68 24.27
C SER A 530 -2.48 11.60 23.19
N LYS A 531 -1.73 11.76 22.09
CA LYS A 531 -1.60 10.72 21.05
C LYS A 531 -0.64 9.64 21.53
N SER A 532 -0.99 8.37 21.36
CA SER A 532 -0.13 7.26 21.80
C SER A 532 1.14 7.16 20.96
N MET A 533 2.25 6.75 21.58
CA MET A 533 3.52 6.61 20.87
C MET A 533 3.46 5.48 19.82
N ALA A 534 2.71 4.41 20.08
CA ALA A 534 2.46 3.36 19.09
C ALA A 534 1.71 3.90 17.85
N TYR A 535 0.74 4.80 18.03
CA TYR A 535 0.08 5.49 16.92
C TYR A 535 1.07 6.37 16.17
N MET A 536 1.90 7.15 16.88
CA MET A 536 2.90 8.04 16.27
C MET A 536 3.94 7.27 15.46
N ARG A 537 4.34 6.08 15.88
CA ARG A 537 5.21 5.19 15.08
C ARG A 537 4.58 4.90 13.73
N GLY A 538 3.32 4.44 13.71
CA GLY A 538 2.58 4.19 12.47
C GLY A 538 2.39 5.43 11.61
N VAL A 539 2.09 6.58 12.24
CA VAL A 539 1.98 7.89 11.59
C VAL A 539 3.26 8.26 10.84
N TYR A 540 4.43 8.06 11.45
CA TYR A 540 5.72 8.39 10.84
C TYR A 540 6.03 7.52 9.61
N PHE A 541 5.74 6.21 9.69
CA PHE A 541 5.88 5.32 8.54
C PHE A 541 4.94 5.68 7.38
N ARG A 542 3.75 6.24 7.66
CA ARG A 542 2.86 6.77 6.60
C ARG A 542 3.33 8.12 6.08
N MET A 543 3.76 9.00 6.98
CA MET A 543 4.21 10.35 6.68
C MET A 543 5.41 10.34 5.73
N LYS A 544 6.41 9.47 5.95
CA LYS A 544 7.60 9.41 5.08
C LYS A 544 7.23 9.13 3.62
N ASP A 545 6.21 8.28 3.40
CA ASP A 545 5.75 7.91 2.05
C ASP A 545 4.92 9.03 1.41
N GLU A 546 4.20 9.84 2.21
CA GLU A 546 3.40 10.98 1.75
C GLU A 546 4.26 12.23 1.49
N VAL A 547 5.29 12.47 2.32
CA VAL A 547 6.03 13.73 2.36
C VAL A 547 7.29 13.71 1.48
N PHE A 548 8.04 12.60 1.45
CA PHE A 548 9.30 12.52 0.72
C PHE A 548 9.13 12.00 -0.71
N GLN A 549 8.19 12.59 -1.44
CA GLN A 549 7.93 12.29 -2.85
C GLN A 549 8.58 13.36 -3.75
N GLY A 550 9.36 12.93 -4.74
CA GLY A 550 10.00 13.81 -5.72
C GLY A 550 11.46 14.15 -5.40
N SER A 551 11.95 15.28 -5.92
CA SER A 551 13.32 15.75 -5.74
C SER A 551 13.40 16.90 -4.73
N ARG A 552 14.55 17.02 -4.05
CA ARG A 552 14.78 18.10 -3.08
C ARG A 552 14.97 19.45 -3.80
N PRO A 553 14.47 20.56 -3.23
CA PRO A 553 13.65 20.64 -2.02
C PRO A 553 12.20 20.18 -2.28
N TYR A 554 11.64 19.44 -1.32
CA TYR A 554 10.28 18.90 -1.40
C TYR A 554 9.22 20.01 -1.32
N GLU A 555 8.06 19.73 -1.92
CA GLU A 555 6.89 20.59 -1.75
C GLU A 555 6.41 20.58 -0.29
N SER A 556 6.06 21.75 0.23
CA SER A 556 5.61 21.88 1.63
C SER A 556 4.17 21.42 1.85
N GLY A 557 3.37 21.31 0.78
CA GLY A 557 1.95 20.95 0.84
C GLY A 557 1.67 19.65 1.60
N PRO A 558 2.29 18.51 1.24
CA PRO A 558 2.07 17.23 1.91
C PRO A 558 2.36 17.27 3.42
N LEU A 559 3.47 17.90 3.84
CA LEU A 559 3.81 18.03 5.25
C LEU A 559 2.84 18.95 6.00
N GLU A 560 2.43 20.07 5.39
CA GLU A 560 1.47 20.98 5.99
C GLU A 560 0.08 20.34 6.14
N GLU A 561 -0.42 19.67 5.10
CA GLU A 561 -1.71 18.97 5.13
C GLU A 561 -1.69 17.82 6.15
N PHE A 562 -0.58 17.08 6.21
CA PHE A 562 -0.37 16.06 7.22
C PHE A 562 -0.45 16.63 8.65
N LEU A 563 0.28 17.73 8.93
CA LEU A 563 0.26 18.35 10.25
C LEU A 563 -1.11 18.93 10.61
N LYS A 564 -1.83 19.49 9.64
CA LYS A 564 -3.22 19.95 9.82
C LYS A 564 -4.16 18.80 10.13
N ARG A 565 -4.03 17.67 9.43
CA ARG A 565 -4.83 16.46 9.66
C ARG A 565 -4.58 15.88 11.05
N GLU A 566 -3.32 15.82 11.49
CA GLU A 566 -2.97 15.21 12.77
C GLU A 566 -3.25 16.12 13.98
N PHE A 567 -2.96 17.42 13.89
CA PHE A 567 -3.07 18.35 15.03
C PHE A 567 -4.27 19.29 14.97
N GLY A 568 -5.00 19.32 13.86
CA GLY A 568 -6.10 20.23 13.59
C GLY A 568 -5.65 21.56 12.99
N GLU A 569 -6.43 22.10 12.06
CA GLU A 569 -6.08 23.33 11.33
C GLU A 569 -6.18 24.59 12.19
N HIS A 570 -7.10 24.60 13.16
CA HIS A 570 -7.40 25.75 14.01
C HIS A 570 -6.94 25.59 15.46
N THR A 571 -6.29 24.48 15.80
CA THR A 571 -5.79 24.22 17.15
C THR A 571 -4.64 25.16 17.48
N LYS A 572 -4.76 25.87 18.61
CA LYS A 572 -3.75 26.80 19.11
C LYS A 572 -2.87 26.14 20.14
N MET A 573 -1.63 26.61 20.25
CA MET A 573 -0.65 26.08 21.21
C MET A 573 -1.16 26.14 22.65
N THR A 574 -1.88 27.19 23.02
CA THR A 574 -2.38 27.44 24.39
C THR A 574 -3.69 26.71 24.73
N ASP A 575 -4.29 25.97 23.79
CA ASP A 575 -5.52 25.20 24.02
C ASP A 575 -5.29 24.06 25.03
N VAL A 576 -4.06 23.51 25.08
CA VAL A 576 -3.66 22.48 26.04
C VAL A 576 -2.54 23.01 26.92
N LYS A 577 -2.77 23.04 28.24
CA LYS A 577 -1.84 23.66 29.20
C LYS A 577 -0.82 22.72 29.85
N LYS A 578 -1.06 21.40 29.80
CA LYS A 578 -0.22 20.38 30.45
C LYS A 578 0.05 19.19 29.51
N PRO A 579 1.31 18.71 29.43
CA PRO A 579 2.52 19.27 30.05
C PRO A 579 2.90 20.63 29.43
N LYS A 580 3.86 21.33 30.04
CA LYS A 580 4.42 22.55 29.45
C LYS A 580 5.33 22.17 28.30
N VAL A 581 5.04 22.66 27.10
CA VAL A 581 5.74 22.29 25.87
C VAL A 581 6.43 23.48 25.26
N MET A 582 7.68 23.26 24.83
CA MET A 582 8.47 24.23 24.07
C MET A 582 9.09 23.61 22.83
N LEU A 583 8.96 24.28 21.69
CA LEU A 583 9.56 23.85 20.42
C LEU A 583 10.57 24.87 19.94
N THR A 584 11.70 24.40 19.44
CA THR A 584 12.74 25.27 18.88
C THR A 584 12.43 25.66 17.44
N GLY A 585 12.77 26.88 17.06
CA GLY A 585 12.73 27.34 15.68
C GLY A 585 13.75 28.45 15.45
N THR A 586 14.42 28.42 14.30
CA THR A 586 15.42 29.42 13.96
C THR A 586 14.75 30.59 13.24
N LEU A 587 14.75 31.77 13.87
CA LEU A 587 14.16 32.97 13.31
C LEU A 587 15.15 33.61 12.33
N SER A 588 14.88 33.44 11.04
CA SER A 588 15.79 33.77 9.94
C SER A 588 15.43 35.05 9.20
N ASP A 589 14.48 35.85 9.71
CA ASP A 589 14.08 37.13 9.14
C ASP A 589 14.96 38.32 9.58
N ARG A 590 16.02 38.02 10.33
CA ARG A 590 16.93 38.96 10.97
C ARG A 590 18.35 38.42 10.98
N GLN A 591 19.32 39.33 11.06
CA GLN A 591 20.74 39.02 11.26
C GLN A 591 21.25 39.84 12.46
N PRO A 592 21.82 39.21 13.51
CA PRO A 592 22.01 37.77 13.68
C PRO A 592 20.69 36.99 13.79
N ALA A 593 20.68 35.74 13.30
CA ALA A 593 19.55 34.83 13.48
C ALA A 593 19.36 34.51 14.98
N GLU A 594 18.11 34.41 15.43
CA GLU A 594 17.77 34.21 16.84
C GLU A 594 17.00 32.89 17.03
N LEU A 595 17.16 32.28 18.21
CA LEU A 595 16.35 31.14 18.61
C LEU A 595 14.99 31.63 19.10
N HIS A 596 13.92 31.14 18.47
CA HIS A 596 12.55 31.34 18.93
C HIS A 596 12.00 30.05 19.53
N LEU A 597 11.40 30.15 20.71
CA LEU A 597 10.68 29.04 21.32
C LEU A 597 9.17 29.22 21.14
N PHE A 598 8.53 28.26 20.45
CA PHE A 598 7.07 28.13 20.42
C PHE A 598 6.63 27.47 21.71
N ARG A 599 5.64 28.03 22.41
CA ARG A 599 5.29 27.65 23.79
C ARG A 599 3.78 27.50 23.94
N ASN A 600 3.32 26.63 24.85
CA ASN A 600 1.92 26.58 25.28
C ASN A 600 1.65 27.34 26.60
N TYR A 601 2.65 28.03 27.13
CA TYR A 601 2.57 28.85 28.33
C TYR A 601 3.06 30.28 28.02
N GLU A 602 2.80 31.21 28.94
CA GLU A 602 3.23 32.60 28.80
C GLU A 602 4.75 32.71 28.81
N ALA A 603 5.31 33.48 27.89
CA ALA A 603 6.74 33.68 27.80
C ALA A 603 7.27 34.39 29.07
N PRO A 604 8.42 33.97 29.63
CA PRO A 604 8.99 34.61 30.80
C PRO A 604 9.43 36.04 30.48
N GLU A 605 9.15 36.99 31.38
CA GLU A 605 9.69 38.34 31.27
C GLU A 605 11.18 38.31 31.65
N CYS A 606 12.05 38.49 30.65
CA CYS A 606 13.50 38.48 30.85
C CYS A 606 13.98 39.85 31.39
N VAL A 607 14.91 39.83 32.36
CA VAL A 607 15.45 41.04 33.03
C VAL A 607 16.51 41.75 32.17
N ARG A 608 17.04 41.09 31.14
CA ARG A 608 18.15 41.65 30.35
C ARG A 608 17.65 42.68 29.34
N GLU A 609 18.41 43.77 29.20
CA GLU A 609 18.21 44.74 28.12
C GLU A 609 18.15 44.02 26.76
N PRO A 610 17.26 44.45 25.85
CA PRO A 610 17.22 43.89 24.50
C PRO A 610 18.60 44.06 23.85
N ARG A 611 19.31 42.94 23.66
CA ARG A 611 20.71 42.92 23.16
C ARG A 611 20.84 43.50 21.74
N VAL A 612 19.72 43.60 21.02
CA VAL A 612 19.61 44.15 19.68
C VAL A 612 18.49 45.20 19.73
N GLY A 613 18.79 46.44 19.29
CA GLY A 613 17.79 47.50 19.22
C GLY A 613 16.55 47.03 18.44
N GLN A 614 15.35 47.38 18.93
CA GLN A 614 14.10 47.08 18.22
C GLN A 614 14.11 47.81 16.87
N ASN A 615 14.54 47.12 15.82
CA ASN A 615 14.37 47.58 14.46
C ASN A 615 12.88 47.66 14.19
N VAL A 616 12.35 48.88 14.01
CA VAL A 616 10.92 49.15 13.77
C VAL A 616 10.38 48.37 12.55
N ASN A 617 11.27 47.98 11.63
CA ASN A 617 10.93 47.21 10.42
C ASN A 617 10.78 45.69 10.66
N LEU A 618 11.20 45.15 11.82
CA LEU A 618 11.02 43.74 12.15
C LEU A 618 9.69 43.54 12.86
N LYS A 619 8.93 42.51 12.47
CA LYS A 619 7.69 42.19 13.19
C LYS A 619 8.04 41.57 14.55
N PRO A 620 7.29 41.90 15.61
CA PRO A 620 7.48 41.28 16.92
C PRO A 620 7.23 39.76 16.84
N PRO A 621 7.83 38.98 17.74
CA PRO A 621 7.56 37.55 17.83
C PRO A 621 6.07 37.32 18.13
N THR A 622 5.48 36.30 17.49
CA THR A 622 4.07 35.97 17.65
C THR A 622 3.78 35.55 19.09
N GLN A 623 2.68 36.05 19.66
CA GLN A 623 2.27 35.65 21.01
C GLN A 623 1.86 34.16 21.05
N PRO A 624 2.12 33.43 22.15
CA PRO A 624 1.71 32.03 22.29
C PRO A 624 0.22 31.77 22.03
N SER A 625 -0.66 32.71 22.38
CA SER A 625 -2.12 32.64 22.20
C SER A 625 -2.58 32.68 20.73
N GLU A 626 -1.73 33.13 19.82
CA GLU A 626 -2.02 33.26 18.39
C GLU A 626 -1.32 32.17 17.55
N GLN A 627 -0.45 31.38 18.16
CA GLN A 627 0.33 30.35 17.49
C GLN A 627 -0.52 29.10 17.23
N LEU A 628 -0.63 28.70 15.97
CA LEU A 628 -1.25 27.44 15.55
C LEU A 628 -0.27 26.28 15.73
N VAL A 629 -0.77 25.15 16.25
CA VAL A 629 0.05 23.95 16.55
C VAL A 629 0.75 23.43 15.30
N TRP A 630 0.00 23.18 14.22
CA TRP A 630 0.57 22.64 12.98
C TRP A 630 1.62 23.58 12.36
N ARG A 631 1.45 24.90 12.51
CA ARG A 631 2.38 25.89 11.99
C ARG A 631 3.65 25.95 12.82
N ALA A 632 3.55 25.86 14.15
CA ALA A 632 4.71 25.74 15.03
C ALA A 632 5.49 24.44 14.75
N ALA A 633 4.78 23.31 14.58
CA ALA A 633 5.36 22.03 14.20
C ALA A 633 6.12 22.13 12.87
N ARG A 634 5.53 22.74 11.84
CA ARG A 634 6.16 22.93 10.53
C ARG A 634 7.35 23.89 10.60
N SER A 635 7.25 24.97 11.37
CA SER A 635 8.35 25.92 11.56
C SER A 635 9.54 25.31 12.31
N SER A 636 9.29 24.38 13.24
CA SER A 636 10.34 23.63 13.94
C SER A 636 10.92 22.50 13.09
N GLY A 637 10.07 21.74 12.38
CA GLY A 637 10.38 20.49 11.67
C GLY A 637 10.92 20.58 10.25
N ALA A 638 11.01 21.78 9.67
CA ALA A 638 11.36 21.95 8.26
C ALA A 638 12.86 22.21 8.05
N ALA A 639 13.64 21.12 7.97
CA ALA A 639 15.07 21.18 7.67
C ALA A 639 15.33 21.94 6.35
N PRO A 640 16.19 22.98 6.34
CA PRO A 640 16.33 23.91 5.22
C PRO A 640 16.91 23.29 3.94
N THR A 641 17.63 22.18 4.05
CA THR A 641 18.15 21.41 2.90
C THR A 641 17.09 20.52 2.24
N TYR A 642 15.96 20.31 2.92
CA TYR A 642 14.88 19.42 2.48
C TYR A 642 13.62 20.20 2.12
N PHE A 643 13.30 21.26 2.86
CA PHE A 643 12.08 22.04 2.71
C PHE A 643 12.38 23.53 2.57
N ARG A 644 11.47 24.23 1.87
CA ARG A 644 11.51 25.69 1.84
C ARG A 644 11.15 26.30 3.21
N PRO A 645 11.68 27.50 3.52
CA PRO A 645 11.41 28.19 4.79
C PRO A 645 9.92 28.34 5.10
N SER A 646 9.58 28.25 6.38
CA SER A 646 8.21 28.46 6.89
C SER A 646 7.96 29.92 7.24
N GLY A 647 7.67 30.73 6.23
CA GLY A 647 7.56 32.18 6.43
C GLY A 647 8.89 32.78 6.89
N ARG A 648 9.06 32.93 8.21
CA ARG A 648 10.24 33.54 8.86
C ARG A 648 11.13 32.53 9.59
N PHE A 649 10.72 31.27 9.63
CA PHE A 649 11.35 30.25 10.44
C PHE A 649 12.04 29.19 9.57
N LEU A 650 13.21 28.76 10.04
CA LEU A 650 13.91 27.54 9.63
C LEU A 650 13.90 26.54 10.80
N ASP A 651 14.28 25.30 10.51
CA ASP A 651 14.45 24.25 11.52
C ASP A 651 15.25 24.74 12.73
N GLY A 652 14.76 24.40 13.92
CA GLY A 652 15.46 24.65 15.18
C GLY A 652 16.80 23.93 15.27
N GLY A 653 17.02 22.89 14.46
CA GLY A 653 18.26 22.12 14.37
C GLY A 653 19.50 22.94 14.04
N LEU A 654 19.37 24.11 13.42
CA LEU A 654 20.50 25.01 13.15
C LEU A 654 21.10 25.65 14.41
N LEU A 655 20.30 25.87 15.45
CA LEU A 655 20.72 26.55 16.68
C LEU A 655 20.65 25.65 17.91
N ALA A 656 19.64 24.79 18.00
CA ALA A 656 19.32 24.01 19.19
C ALA A 656 18.78 22.61 18.81
N ASN A 657 19.55 21.82 18.04
CA ASN A 657 19.10 20.48 17.62
C ASN A 657 18.85 19.53 18.81
N ASN A 658 19.63 19.69 19.87
CA ASN A 658 19.36 19.14 21.19
C ASN A 658 18.86 20.28 22.09
N PRO A 659 17.56 20.33 22.45
CA PRO A 659 16.99 21.45 23.17
C PRO A 659 17.31 21.46 24.67
N THR A 660 18.12 20.51 25.18
CA THR A 660 18.29 20.31 26.63
C THR A 660 18.82 21.55 27.35
N LEU A 661 19.87 22.19 26.82
CA LEU A 661 20.47 23.37 27.44
C LEU A 661 19.53 24.58 27.37
N ASP A 662 18.88 24.78 26.22
CA ASP A 662 17.94 25.87 26.01
C ASP A 662 16.68 25.70 26.87
N ALA A 663 16.18 24.47 27.02
CA ALA A 663 15.03 24.15 27.85
C ALA A 663 15.33 24.36 29.34
N MET A 664 16.51 23.93 29.81
CA MET A 664 16.93 24.23 31.19
C MET A 664 17.06 25.73 31.44
N THR A 665 17.55 26.48 30.46
CA THR A 665 17.65 27.94 30.52
C THR A 665 16.26 28.58 30.62
N GLU A 666 15.34 28.19 29.74
CA GLU A 666 13.95 28.66 29.72
C GLU A 666 13.20 28.34 31.02
N ILE A 667 13.37 27.13 31.57
CA ILE A 667 12.72 26.73 32.83
C ILE A 667 13.27 27.55 34.00
N HIS A 668 14.58 27.81 34.01
CA HIS A 668 15.17 28.71 35.00
C HIS A 668 14.59 30.12 34.89
N GLU A 669 14.52 30.69 33.68
CA GLU A 669 13.95 32.03 33.45
C GLU A 669 12.47 32.11 33.84
N TYR A 670 11.68 31.08 33.50
CA TYR A 670 10.28 30.95 33.90
C TYR A 670 10.12 30.92 35.43
N ASN A 671 10.93 30.11 36.12
CA ASN A 671 10.91 30.05 37.57
C ASN A 671 11.32 31.38 38.22
N GLN A 672 12.31 32.08 37.68
CA GLN A 672 12.72 33.41 38.16
C GLN A 672 11.62 34.46 37.95
N ASP A 673 10.92 34.42 36.81
CA ASP A 673 9.78 35.31 36.55
C ASP A 673 8.61 35.06 37.52
N LEU A 674 8.31 33.79 37.81
CA LEU A 674 7.31 33.44 38.84
C LEU A 674 7.68 33.99 40.23
N ILE A 675 8.94 33.90 40.63
CA ILE A 675 9.42 34.46 41.91
C ILE A 675 9.21 35.98 41.91
N ARG A 676 9.58 36.65 40.82
CA ARG A 676 9.45 38.11 40.67
C ARG A 676 7.99 38.57 40.73
N LYS A 677 7.07 37.81 40.13
CA LYS A 677 5.62 38.06 40.16
C LYS A 677 4.97 37.73 41.51
N GLY A 678 5.76 37.40 42.55
CA GLY A 678 5.27 37.04 43.88
C GLY A 678 4.62 35.65 43.95
N GLN A 679 4.82 34.81 42.94
CA GLN A 679 4.25 33.47 42.83
C GLN A 679 5.27 32.36 43.16
N GLY A 680 6.18 32.62 44.11
CA GLY A 680 7.26 31.70 44.49
C GLY A 680 6.77 30.33 44.99
N ASN A 681 5.53 30.24 45.49
CA ASN A 681 4.89 28.98 45.90
C ASN A 681 4.59 28.03 44.73
N LYS A 682 4.55 28.53 43.49
CA LYS A 682 4.35 27.71 42.29
C LYS A 682 5.65 27.19 41.68
N VAL A 683 6.79 27.62 42.20
CA VAL A 683 8.11 27.26 41.68
C VAL A 683 8.45 25.84 42.09
N LYS A 684 8.70 24.99 41.10
CA LYS A 684 9.19 23.63 41.30
C LYS A 684 10.59 23.51 40.72
N LYS A 685 11.49 22.85 41.45
CA LYS A 685 12.85 22.57 40.98
C LYS A 685 12.83 21.33 40.11
N LEU A 686 13.62 21.35 39.02
CA LEU A 686 13.86 20.16 38.21
C LEU A 686 14.62 19.12 39.03
N SER A 687 14.22 17.84 38.93
CA SER A 687 14.93 16.73 39.56
C SER A 687 15.58 15.77 38.56
N VAL A 688 14.91 15.55 37.44
CA VAL A 688 15.32 14.59 36.40
C VAL A 688 15.19 15.29 35.05
N VAL A 689 16.23 15.15 34.24
CA VAL A 689 16.25 15.58 32.84
C VAL A 689 16.54 14.35 31.98
N VAL A 690 15.62 14.01 31.09
CA VAL A 690 15.75 12.90 30.14
C VAL A 690 15.90 13.48 28.75
N SER A 691 17.04 13.24 28.10
CA SER A 691 17.32 13.63 26.73
C SER A 691 17.33 12.39 25.82
N LEU A 692 16.42 12.35 24.85
CA LEU A 692 16.27 11.25 23.90
C LEU A 692 16.81 11.66 22.52
N GLY A 693 17.77 10.89 22.02
CA GLY A 693 18.39 11.09 20.71
C GLY A 693 17.78 10.24 19.61
N THR A 694 17.89 10.69 18.37
CA THR A 694 17.44 9.95 17.17
C THR A 694 18.45 8.88 16.70
N GLY A 695 19.31 8.40 17.59
CA GLY A 695 20.38 7.43 17.31
C GLY A 695 21.66 8.07 16.76
N ARG A 696 22.79 7.47 17.13
CA ARG A 696 24.14 7.89 16.74
C ARG A 696 24.59 7.15 15.50
N SER A 697 25.02 7.89 14.47
CA SER A 697 25.63 7.30 13.28
C SER A 697 26.97 6.64 13.64
N PRO A 698 27.41 5.61 12.89
CA PRO A 698 28.71 5.00 13.09
C PRO A 698 29.84 5.99 12.76
N GLN A 699 30.95 5.89 13.49
CA GLN A 699 32.11 6.75 13.24
C GLN A 699 32.82 6.34 11.95
N VAL A 700 32.85 7.24 10.96
CA VAL A 700 33.51 7.01 9.66
C VAL A 700 34.78 7.85 9.59
N PRO A 701 35.93 7.28 9.21
CA PRO A 701 37.15 8.06 9.00
C PRO A 701 37.03 8.95 7.76
N VAL A 702 37.31 10.25 7.91
CA VAL A 702 37.36 11.20 6.78
C VAL A 702 38.80 11.30 6.28
N THR A 703 39.04 10.87 5.04
CA THR A 703 40.40 10.76 4.47
C THR A 703 40.83 11.94 3.60
N CYS A 704 39.92 12.86 3.27
CA CYS A 704 40.20 14.02 2.40
C CYS A 704 39.46 15.27 2.90
N VAL A 705 40.19 16.21 3.50
CA VAL A 705 39.69 17.56 3.89
C VAL A 705 40.43 18.66 3.10
N ASP A 706 41.22 18.27 2.10
CA ASP A 706 42.19 19.14 1.46
C ASP A 706 41.53 19.98 0.35
N VAL A 707 41.38 21.29 0.59
CA VAL A 707 40.73 22.26 -0.31
C VAL A 707 41.76 23.30 -0.77
N PHE A 708 42.80 22.87 -1.48
CA PHE A 708 43.76 23.81 -2.11
C PHE A 708 43.23 24.35 -3.44
N ARG A 709 43.70 25.56 -3.79
CA ARG A 709 43.40 26.25 -5.06
C ARG A 709 43.98 25.45 -6.23
N PRO A 710 43.16 24.96 -7.18
CA PRO A 710 43.60 23.96 -8.15
C PRO A 710 44.53 24.55 -9.21
N SER A 711 45.60 23.82 -9.53
CA SER A 711 46.55 24.12 -10.61
C SER A 711 46.24 23.32 -11.88
N SER A 712 45.40 22.27 -11.78
CA SER A 712 45.02 21.39 -12.88
C SER A 712 43.53 21.01 -12.86
N PRO A 713 42.95 20.57 -14.00
CA PRO A 713 41.53 20.16 -14.07
C PRO A 713 41.17 18.96 -13.18
N TRP A 714 42.12 18.04 -12.94
CA TRP A 714 41.93 16.89 -12.04
C TRP A 714 41.96 17.30 -10.56
N GLU A 715 42.79 18.28 -10.20
CA GLU A 715 42.78 18.89 -8.85
C GLU A 715 41.49 19.66 -8.59
N LEU A 716 40.90 20.27 -9.62
CA LEU A 716 39.62 20.99 -9.48
C LEU A 716 38.49 20.05 -9.06
N ALA A 717 38.44 18.82 -9.58
CA ALA A 717 37.47 17.81 -9.15
C ALA A 717 37.68 17.41 -7.67
N LYS A 718 38.94 17.25 -7.24
CA LYS A 718 39.28 16.99 -5.83
C LYS A 718 38.92 18.16 -4.91
N THR A 719 39.17 19.41 -5.33
CA THR A 719 38.80 20.61 -4.57
C THR A 719 37.28 20.75 -4.45
N VAL A 720 36.51 20.46 -5.51
CA VAL A 720 35.03 20.48 -5.47
C VAL A 720 34.50 19.39 -4.53
N PHE A 721 35.07 18.18 -4.59
CA PHE A 721 34.72 17.10 -3.68
C PHE A 721 35.07 17.45 -2.22
N GLY A 722 36.29 17.94 -1.97
CA GLY A 722 36.74 18.36 -0.64
C GLY A 722 35.92 19.52 -0.07
N ALA A 723 35.55 20.51 -0.89
CA ALA A 723 34.70 21.63 -0.46
C ALA A 723 33.27 21.17 -0.11
N LYS A 724 32.73 20.18 -0.83
CA LYS A 724 31.43 19.58 -0.53
C LYS A 724 31.46 18.81 0.80
N GLU A 725 32.48 17.99 1.02
CA GLU A 725 32.65 17.24 2.28
C GLU A 725 32.87 18.21 3.46
N LEU A 726 33.70 19.25 3.29
CA LEU A 726 33.88 20.30 4.31
C LEU A 726 32.55 21.02 4.63
N GLY A 727 31.78 21.37 3.60
CA GLY A 727 30.45 21.97 3.77
C GLY A 727 29.50 21.05 4.54
N LYS A 728 29.50 19.75 4.24
CA LYS A 728 28.73 18.74 4.98
C LYS A 728 29.17 18.67 6.44
N MET A 729 30.48 18.64 6.70
CA MET A 729 31.03 18.65 8.06
C MET A 729 30.60 19.89 8.86
N VAL A 730 30.56 21.08 8.25
CA VAL A 730 30.07 22.29 8.91
C VAL A 730 28.61 22.14 9.33
N VAL A 731 27.75 21.62 8.44
CA VAL A 731 26.34 21.34 8.77
C VAL A 731 26.23 20.31 9.89
N GLU A 732 27.00 19.23 9.83
CA GLU A 732 27.05 18.20 10.88
C GLU A 732 27.48 18.81 12.22
N CYS A 733 28.53 19.64 12.26
CA CYS A 733 28.94 20.34 13.49
C CYS A 733 27.89 21.31 14.04
N CYS A 734 27.18 22.03 13.17
CA CYS A 734 26.11 22.93 13.59
C CYS A 734 24.89 22.20 14.13
N THR A 735 24.63 20.99 13.64
CA THR A 735 23.41 20.24 13.94
C THR A 735 23.65 19.04 14.86
N ASP A 736 24.89 18.79 15.33
CA ASP A 736 25.23 17.64 16.16
C ASP A 736 24.49 17.68 17.51
N PRO A 737 23.56 16.73 17.77
CA PRO A 737 22.81 16.67 19.02
C PRO A 737 23.48 15.81 20.11
N ASP A 738 24.47 14.98 19.75
CA ASP A 738 25.06 13.95 20.62
C ASP A 738 26.47 14.29 21.13
N GLY A 739 27.14 15.30 20.56
CA GLY A 739 28.46 15.74 20.98
C GLY A 739 28.45 16.60 22.26
N ARG A 740 29.11 17.76 22.21
CA ARG A 740 29.38 18.59 23.40
C ARG A 740 28.12 19.12 24.10
N ALA A 741 26.98 19.18 23.41
CA ALA A 741 25.70 19.54 24.03
C ALA A 741 25.34 18.60 25.19
N VAL A 742 25.56 17.29 25.01
CA VAL A 742 25.31 16.25 26.03
C VAL A 742 26.26 16.41 27.21
N ASP A 743 27.56 16.59 26.96
CA ASP A 743 28.57 16.79 28.02
C ASP A 743 28.27 18.02 28.87
N ARG A 744 27.93 19.13 28.20
CA ARG A 744 27.55 20.38 28.88
C ARG A 744 26.31 20.16 29.73
N ALA A 745 25.24 19.60 29.16
CA ALA A 745 24.00 19.37 29.89
C ALA A 745 24.22 18.46 31.11
N ARG A 746 25.00 17.38 30.96
CA ARG A 746 25.37 16.49 32.06
C ARG A 746 26.11 17.23 33.17
N ALA A 747 27.20 17.94 32.84
CA ALA A 747 28.00 18.65 33.84
C ALA A 747 27.18 19.72 34.58
N TRP A 748 26.35 20.48 33.85
CA TRP A 748 25.47 21.48 34.47
C TRP A 748 24.38 20.84 35.34
N CYS A 749 23.81 19.71 34.94
CA CYS A 749 22.87 18.96 35.77
C CYS A 749 23.52 18.48 37.07
N GLU A 750 24.73 17.92 36.99
CA GLU A 750 25.52 17.48 38.16
C GLU A 750 25.79 18.64 39.12
N MET A 751 26.15 19.83 38.61
CA MET A 751 26.37 21.03 39.42
C MET A 751 25.12 21.50 40.18
N VAL A 752 23.93 21.27 39.62
CA VAL A 752 22.64 21.73 40.19
C VAL A 752 21.95 20.60 40.98
N GLY A 753 22.52 19.39 41.01
CA GLY A 753 21.95 18.22 41.68
C GLY A 753 20.76 17.59 40.95
N ILE A 754 20.74 17.72 39.62
CA ILE A 754 19.74 17.13 38.71
C ILE A 754 20.32 15.85 38.13
N GLN A 755 19.53 14.78 38.07
CA GLN A 755 19.95 13.55 37.40
C GLN A 755 19.69 13.64 35.90
N TYR A 756 20.74 13.47 35.10
CA TYR A 756 20.69 13.58 33.64
C TYR A 756 20.79 12.21 32.96
N PHE A 757 19.76 11.84 32.20
CA PHE A 757 19.72 10.62 31.41
C PHE A 757 19.80 10.96 29.93
N ARG A 758 20.85 10.49 29.25
CA ARG A 758 20.95 10.52 27.78
C ARG A 758 20.72 9.12 27.24
N LEU A 759 19.65 8.94 26.46
CA LEU A 759 19.32 7.68 25.79
C LEU A 759 19.38 7.89 24.28
N SER A 760 20.38 7.29 23.63
CA SER A 760 20.58 7.36 22.17
C SER A 760 21.34 6.10 21.71
N PRO A 761 20.68 5.17 20.99
CA PRO A 761 21.29 3.92 20.55
C PRO A 761 22.40 4.19 19.53
N GLN A 762 23.39 3.31 19.47
CA GLN A 762 24.38 3.31 18.41
C GLN A 762 23.79 2.58 17.20
N LEU A 763 23.66 3.27 16.07
CA LEU A 763 23.15 2.70 14.84
C LEU A 763 24.29 2.07 14.03
N GLY A 764 24.01 0.94 13.39
CA GLY A 764 24.97 0.22 12.56
C GLY A 764 25.17 0.84 11.17
N THR A 765 24.26 1.71 10.75
CA THR A 765 24.28 2.39 9.44
C THR A 765 23.99 3.87 9.59
N ASP A 766 24.51 4.67 8.66
CA ASP A 766 24.21 6.10 8.61
C ASP A 766 22.86 6.30 7.91
N ILE A 767 21.82 6.62 8.69
CA ILE A 767 20.45 6.78 8.20
C ILE A 767 20.20 8.25 7.88
N MET A 768 19.78 8.50 6.64
CA MET A 768 19.45 9.83 6.15
C MET A 768 18.16 10.37 6.77
N LEU A 769 18.01 11.70 6.81
CA LEU A 769 16.86 12.37 7.43
C LEU A 769 15.52 12.09 6.72
N ASP A 770 15.57 11.78 5.42
CA ASP A 770 14.45 11.48 4.52
C ASP A 770 14.42 10.00 4.07
N GLU A 771 14.98 9.09 4.87
CA GLU A 771 14.93 7.66 4.57
C GLU A 771 13.47 7.16 4.45
N VAL A 772 13.18 6.46 3.36
CA VAL A 772 11.84 5.93 3.05
C VAL A 772 11.78 4.41 3.05
N ASN A 773 12.94 3.72 3.05
CA ASN A 773 12.98 2.28 3.03
C ASN A 773 12.61 1.68 4.39
N ASP A 774 11.47 1.00 4.43
CA ASP A 774 10.94 0.32 5.62
C ASP A 774 11.95 -0.65 6.25
N THR A 775 12.78 -1.32 5.44
CA THR A 775 13.75 -2.32 5.93
C THR A 775 14.85 -1.64 6.74
N VAL A 776 15.36 -0.51 6.26
CA VAL A 776 16.41 0.26 6.95
C VAL A 776 15.86 0.83 8.26
N LEU A 777 14.66 1.41 8.22
CA LEU A 777 14.00 1.96 9.41
C LEU A 777 13.66 0.87 10.44
N VAL A 778 13.15 -0.28 10.00
CA VAL A 778 12.88 -1.43 10.88
C VAL A 778 14.18 -1.95 11.50
N ASN A 779 15.28 -2.00 10.75
CA ASN A 779 16.57 -2.42 11.31
C ASN A 779 17.09 -1.41 12.35
N ALA A 780 16.89 -0.10 12.14
CA ALA A 780 17.24 0.92 13.12
C ALA A 780 16.42 0.78 14.42
N LEU A 781 15.13 0.50 14.28
CA LEU A 781 14.24 0.23 15.41
C LEU A 781 14.59 -1.08 16.11
N TRP A 782 15.03 -2.09 15.36
CA TRP A 782 15.55 -3.33 15.91
C TRP A 782 16.82 -3.10 16.73
N GLU A 783 17.78 -2.32 16.22
CA GLU A 783 18.98 -1.92 16.98
C GLU A 783 18.62 -1.13 18.25
N THR A 784 17.56 -0.33 18.17
CA THR A 784 17.01 0.39 19.34
C THR A 784 16.43 -0.56 20.37
N GLU A 785 15.70 -1.61 19.96
CA GLU A 785 15.20 -2.66 20.86
C GLU A 785 16.33 -3.45 21.53
N VAL A 786 17.38 -3.78 20.78
CA VAL A 786 18.58 -4.41 21.35
C VAL A 786 19.23 -3.49 22.39
N TYR A 787 19.36 -2.20 22.09
CA TYR A 787 19.88 -1.20 23.03
C TYR A 787 19.03 -1.12 24.31
N ILE A 788 17.69 -1.09 24.19
CA ILE A 788 16.76 -1.07 25.33
C ILE A 788 16.98 -2.31 26.21
N TYR A 789 17.12 -3.49 25.60
CA TYR A 789 17.34 -4.73 26.33
C TYR A 789 18.69 -4.74 27.07
N GLU A 790 19.77 -4.30 26.40
CA GLU A 790 21.10 -4.18 27.00
C GLU A 790 21.15 -3.17 28.16
N HIS A 791 20.37 -2.10 28.08
CA HIS A 791 20.36 -1.01 29.07
C HIS A 791 19.14 -1.07 30.01
N ARG A 792 18.48 -2.22 30.13
CA ARG A 792 17.24 -2.37 30.93
C ARG A 792 17.36 -1.87 32.37
N GLU A 793 18.53 -2.03 33.00
CA GLU A 793 18.79 -1.58 34.37
C GLU A 793 18.74 -0.04 34.46
N GLN A 794 19.31 0.66 33.46
CA GLN A 794 19.26 2.13 33.36
C GLN A 794 17.81 2.62 33.16
N PHE A 795 17.02 1.90 32.36
CA PHE A 795 15.59 2.21 32.21
C PHE A 795 14.84 2.01 33.53
N GLN A 796 15.10 0.92 34.25
CA GLN A 796 14.46 0.67 35.56
C GLN A 796 14.83 1.74 36.60
N GLU A 797 16.09 2.14 36.67
CA GLU A 797 16.56 3.25 37.51
C GLU A 797 15.82 4.56 37.17
N LEU A 798 15.76 4.90 35.87
CA LEU A 798 15.02 6.07 35.41
C LEU A 798 13.55 6.03 35.84
N ILE A 799 12.86 4.90 35.63
CA ILE A 799 11.46 4.75 36.03
C ILE A 799 11.28 4.90 37.54
N GLN A 800 12.17 4.31 38.34
CA GLN A 800 12.13 4.43 39.79
C GLN A 800 12.22 5.90 40.23
N LEU A 801 13.07 6.70 39.59
CA LEU A 801 13.24 8.12 39.87
C LEU A 801 12.03 8.94 39.43
N LEU A 802 11.48 8.68 38.24
CA LEU A 802 10.28 9.38 37.73
C LEU A 802 9.02 9.10 38.57
N LEU A 803 8.97 7.94 39.24
CA LEU A 803 7.85 7.58 40.10
C LEU A 803 8.08 7.92 41.58
N SER A 804 9.30 8.35 41.93
CA SER A 804 9.64 8.75 43.28
C SER A 804 8.86 10.01 43.72
N PRO A 805 8.46 10.09 45.00
CA PRO A 805 7.62 11.18 45.52
C PRO A 805 8.30 12.55 45.57
#